data_AF-A0A2E6ASF6-F1
#
_entry.id   AF-A0A2E6ASF6-F1
#
_cell.length_a   1.000
_cell.length_b   1.000
_cell.length_c   1.000
_cell.angle_alpha   90.00
_cell.angle_beta   90.00
_cell.angle_gamma   90.00
#
_symmetry.space_group_name_H-M   'P 1'
#
loop_
_entity.id
_entity.type
_entity.pdbx_description
1 polymer ?
#
loop_
_entity_poly.entity_id
_entity_poly.type
_entity_poly.pdbx_seq_one_letter_code
_entity_poly.pdbx_strand_id
1 'polypeptide(L)'
;MRRILVLAVVLVMVLPILSVADEDQGPLGWAVSGGGFDEDLLAGHVVLDDGSTVAAGSFTSAIMFDDIGLGAVGLSGDTDMYIAIMNATGNWTAAFSFGSTGADGIDAIALHNSGDLILLGHFCLGTAGEACEMNMSSFTLNKSQDNQEGDAFVGRFALSGNTITPIWIRTISNQDDLTGFDVAVGPNGGISVGIFHKGFLWVENELLSGAEGTSLALLHYDENGQLLWANGINSPGGIEAFGGMCYSLDGYLHVTGTFIDSIMFVERTDSLGEADIYVAQLDGTGNFTWTSFAGGTGEEWANDCAVDSTGTVHIVGQLEGTATFGFINATSNGWRDMFHATITSNGIWNNVNNAGGGGWELIETLIIDSKDNVIVTGTYTSAFTLGVDQLSDKDSNGEKRDVFVAQIDPANEWVWAVSAGGSGDDVARSLHFALDESPLIGMAIQNTVTMGNFSVSSSGYSDIALWNYARDHDSDGITDGSDNCPRVANPEQLDTDGDLYGDPCDDDDDGDSIGDDWDDCTPGETGWISSPITDHDSDGCRDASEDLDDDEDGIFDLYDECPEGPVGWTSTIENDENQDGCEDVDTDGDGYVDQLDKCPEIYDDQSDLDGDGIGDACENDTDGDGILDEYDECPSDSFDWVSEHDIDHDQDGCRDADRDADDDGDNVLDLSDDCPRGEINWNASFDHDGDGCHDDLEDTDDDSDGISDSQDLCPRGYVGQAGVGMDLDQDGCVDTTEDDDDDNDGVMDSDDECRYTPSGMDVDSEGCSGVQLDDDGDGVHNLNDLCPSTPVGEVVSSTGCTVETSDDTKASSDEEESFPLITILFIIAGILVAVAAYVTFKPQPPLPPKPVPKVGAETNSTVNDGGGQRNSGTTPTDVSDSGLDVDASES
;
A
#
# COMPACT_ATOMS: atom_id res chain seq x y z
N MET A 1 22.35 32.19 11.79
CA MET A 1 21.65 31.91 13.08
C MET A 1 20.29 31.30 12.77
N ARG A 2 19.58 30.69 13.74
CA ARG A 2 18.29 29.97 13.57
C ARG A 2 18.29 28.80 12.55
N ARG A 3 18.85 27.65 12.95
CA ARG A 3 18.37 26.29 12.58
C ARG A 3 18.54 25.32 13.76
N ILE A 4 18.03 25.72 14.93
CA ILE A 4 17.86 24.86 16.13
C ILE A 4 16.58 25.34 16.85
N LEU A 5 15.39 24.96 16.34
CA LEU A 5 14.11 25.11 17.07
C LEU A 5 12.97 24.19 16.58
N VAL A 6 13.24 23.17 15.75
CA VAL A 6 12.22 22.21 15.28
C VAL A 6 12.76 20.79 15.41
N LEU A 7 12.90 20.32 16.66
CA LEU A 7 13.13 18.90 17.01
C LEU A 7 12.74 18.60 18.47
N ALA A 8 11.72 19.28 18.98
CA ALA A 8 11.29 19.20 20.39
C ALA A 8 9.76 19.30 20.57
N VAL A 9 9.01 18.98 19.52
CA VAL A 9 7.53 18.98 19.49
C VAL A 9 7.00 17.65 18.92
N VAL A 10 7.70 17.05 17.95
CA VAL A 10 7.38 15.74 17.34
C VAL A 10 7.83 14.56 18.23
N LEU A 11 7.45 14.57 19.52
CA LEU A 11 7.59 13.43 20.44
C LEU A 11 6.58 13.51 21.61
N VAL A 12 5.37 14.01 21.36
CA VAL A 12 4.31 14.15 22.38
C VAL A 12 2.93 13.67 21.89
N MET A 13 2.75 13.38 20.59
CA MET A 13 1.44 13.04 19.98
C MET A 13 1.43 11.76 19.12
N VAL A 14 2.33 10.80 19.37
CA VAL A 14 2.13 9.40 18.90
C VAL A 14 2.52 8.43 20.01
N LEU A 15 1.67 8.40 21.03
CA LEU A 15 1.43 7.23 21.86
C LEU A 15 -0.07 7.27 22.15
N PRO A 16 -0.88 6.28 21.71
CA PRO A 16 -2.15 6.05 22.36
C PRO A 16 -1.81 5.68 23.81
N ILE A 17 -2.09 6.61 24.74
CA ILE A 17 -2.10 6.25 26.15
C ILE A 17 -3.34 5.37 26.29
N LEU A 18 -3.13 4.06 26.23
CA LEU A 18 -4.04 3.05 26.75
C LEU A 18 -4.14 3.22 28.28
N SER A 19 -4.77 4.31 28.69
CA SER A 19 -5.63 4.29 29.86
C SER A 19 -6.75 3.35 29.52
N VAL A 20 -6.56 2.07 29.83
CA VAL A 20 -7.66 1.15 30.07
C VAL A 20 -8.46 1.77 31.21
N ALA A 21 -9.48 2.54 30.84
CA ALA A 21 -10.52 2.99 31.73
C ALA A 21 -11.42 1.77 31.96
N ASP A 22 -10.96 0.92 32.88
CA ASP A 22 -11.66 -0.28 33.34
C ASP A 22 -12.85 0.17 34.22
N GLU A 23 -13.80 0.88 33.63
CA GLU A 23 -15.08 1.29 34.25
C GLU A 23 -16.21 0.32 33.88
N ASP A 24 -15.93 -0.98 34.03
CA ASP A 24 -16.80 -1.95 34.76
C ASP A 24 -18.28 -2.07 34.33
N GLN A 25 -18.64 -1.61 33.11
CA GLN A 25 -19.92 -1.86 32.44
C GLN A 25 -19.95 -3.32 31.96
N GLY A 26 -20.10 -4.24 32.91
CA GLY A 26 -20.45 -5.63 32.59
C GLY A 26 -21.79 -5.71 31.85
N PRO A 27 -22.05 -6.83 31.14
CA PRO A 27 -23.20 -6.95 30.26
C PRO A 27 -24.52 -6.56 30.93
N LEU A 28 -25.26 -5.66 30.27
CA LEU A 28 -26.47 -5.01 30.77
C LEU A 28 -27.70 -5.94 30.83
N GLY A 29 -27.59 -7.12 30.22
CA GLY A 29 -28.63 -8.14 30.16
C GLY A 29 -28.85 -8.91 31.47
N TRP A 30 -28.99 -10.23 31.37
CA TRP A 30 -29.28 -11.10 32.52
C TRP A 30 -28.95 -12.57 32.20
N ALA A 31 -28.82 -13.40 33.24
CA ALA A 31 -28.78 -14.85 33.09
C ALA A 31 -29.67 -15.53 34.12
N VAL A 32 -30.35 -16.61 33.72
CA VAL A 32 -31.25 -17.40 34.56
C VAL A 32 -31.14 -18.89 34.21
N SER A 33 -31.34 -19.78 35.19
CA SER A 33 -31.43 -21.23 34.97
C SER A 33 -32.82 -21.79 35.31
N GLY A 34 -33.09 -23.00 34.85
CA GLY A 34 -34.25 -23.81 35.21
C GLY A 34 -33.86 -25.29 35.11
N GLY A 35 -34.23 -26.09 36.10
CA GLY A 35 -33.69 -27.45 36.20
C GLY A 35 -34.12 -28.28 37.40
N GLY A 36 -33.61 -29.50 37.48
CA GLY A 36 -34.07 -30.58 38.35
C GLY A 36 -32.95 -31.25 39.15
N PHE A 37 -33.08 -32.57 39.36
CA PHE A 37 -32.04 -33.39 40.00
C PHE A 37 -31.34 -34.36 39.05
N ASP A 38 -31.97 -34.67 37.92
CA ASP A 38 -31.48 -35.61 36.91
C ASP A 38 -30.98 -34.78 35.69
N GLU A 39 -31.36 -35.14 34.46
CA GLU A 39 -30.96 -34.46 33.22
C GLU A 39 -32.14 -33.71 32.59
N ASP A 40 -31.94 -32.42 32.32
CA ASP A 40 -32.85 -31.52 31.62
C ASP A 40 -32.20 -31.00 30.33
N LEU A 41 -32.97 -30.95 29.25
CA LEU A 41 -32.49 -30.63 27.90
C LEU A 41 -33.27 -29.46 27.30
N LEU A 42 -32.55 -28.44 26.84
CA LEU A 42 -33.08 -27.41 25.97
C LEU A 42 -33.02 -27.91 24.52
N ALA A 43 -34.17 -27.86 23.83
CA ALA A 43 -34.29 -28.10 22.40
C ALA A 43 -34.28 -26.77 21.62
N GLY A 44 -34.86 -25.71 22.21
CA GLY A 44 -34.75 -24.36 21.67
C GLY A 44 -35.53 -23.35 22.50
N HIS A 45 -35.43 -22.08 22.12
CA HIS A 45 -36.21 -21.00 22.68
C HIS A 45 -36.59 -19.99 21.59
N VAL A 46 -37.62 -19.18 21.81
CA VAL A 46 -38.03 -18.09 20.90
C VAL A 46 -38.41 -16.85 21.69
N VAL A 47 -38.17 -15.66 21.12
CA VAL A 47 -38.54 -14.36 21.70
C VAL A 47 -39.80 -13.83 21.01
N LEU A 48 -40.75 -13.31 21.79
CA LEU A 48 -42.02 -12.76 21.32
C LEU A 48 -41.95 -11.23 21.13
N ASP A 49 -42.91 -10.68 20.38
CA ASP A 49 -43.13 -9.23 20.15
C ASP A 49 -43.20 -8.36 21.43
N ASP A 50 -43.46 -8.96 22.61
CA ASP A 50 -43.48 -8.27 23.91
C ASP A 50 -42.20 -8.46 24.76
N GLY A 51 -41.18 -9.08 24.18
CA GLY A 51 -39.87 -9.38 24.78
C GLY A 51 -39.87 -10.59 25.71
N SER A 52 -41.01 -11.25 25.92
CA SER A 52 -41.05 -12.51 26.66
C SER A 52 -40.39 -13.64 25.86
N THR A 53 -39.65 -14.51 26.54
CA THR A 53 -39.04 -15.70 25.91
C THR A 53 -39.83 -16.95 26.27
N VAL A 54 -39.99 -17.86 25.30
CA VAL A 54 -40.52 -19.20 25.49
C VAL A 54 -39.42 -20.22 25.21
N ALA A 55 -39.07 -21.03 26.20
CA ALA A 55 -38.10 -22.12 26.07
C ALA A 55 -38.80 -23.48 26.12
N ALA A 56 -38.33 -24.45 25.35
CA ALA A 56 -38.93 -25.78 25.25
C ALA A 56 -37.88 -26.89 25.12
N GLY A 57 -38.26 -28.11 25.52
CA GLY A 57 -37.38 -29.27 25.51
C GLY A 57 -37.96 -30.43 26.32
N SER A 58 -37.10 -31.19 26.98
CA SER A 58 -37.48 -32.36 27.80
C SER A 58 -36.76 -32.39 29.15
N PHE A 59 -37.35 -33.07 30.13
CA PHE A 59 -36.84 -33.15 31.49
C PHE A 59 -37.02 -34.54 32.10
N THR A 60 -36.03 -35.01 32.86
CA THR A 60 -36.08 -36.31 33.54
C THR A 60 -36.58 -36.16 34.97
N SER A 61 -37.54 -37.00 35.37
CA SER A 61 -38.18 -37.02 36.70
C SER A 61 -38.96 -35.75 37.12
N ALA A 62 -38.30 -34.60 37.28
CA ALA A 62 -38.90 -33.33 37.73
C ALA A 62 -37.97 -32.12 37.54
N ILE A 63 -38.48 -31.08 36.86
CA ILE A 63 -37.83 -29.78 36.60
C ILE A 63 -38.47 -28.63 37.38
N MET A 64 -37.72 -27.58 37.69
CA MET A 64 -38.17 -26.40 38.44
C MET A 64 -37.75 -25.08 37.78
N PHE A 65 -38.72 -24.17 37.65
CA PHE A 65 -38.57 -22.81 37.12
C PHE A 65 -39.00 -21.81 38.21
N ASP A 66 -38.03 -21.23 38.93
CA ASP A 66 -38.26 -20.48 40.18
C ASP A 66 -39.14 -21.27 41.19
N ASP A 67 -40.36 -20.79 41.51
CA ASP A 67 -41.33 -21.46 42.39
C ASP A 67 -42.22 -22.50 41.64
N ILE A 68 -42.02 -22.70 40.33
CA ILE A 68 -42.87 -23.50 39.44
C ILE A 68 -42.23 -24.87 39.17
N GLY A 69 -42.63 -25.89 39.94
CA GLY A 69 -42.19 -27.28 39.73
C GLY A 69 -43.11 -28.11 38.82
N LEU A 70 -42.52 -28.85 37.89
CA LEU A 70 -43.15 -29.87 37.05
C LEU A 70 -42.66 -31.28 37.46
N GLY A 71 -43.22 -32.35 36.88
CA GLY A 71 -42.89 -33.74 37.24
C GLY A 71 -43.46 -34.75 36.26
N ALA A 72 -42.64 -35.75 35.89
CA ALA A 72 -42.88 -36.67 34.79
C ALA A 72 -44.03 -37.69 35.03
N VAL A 73 -44.60 -38.24 33.96
CA VAL A 73 -45.96 -38.81 33.94
C VAL A 73 -46.02 -40.35 33.87
N GLY A 74 -44.97 -41.06 34.34
CA GLY A 74 -45.05 -42.52 34.49
C GLY A 74 -44.16 -43.15 35.57
N LEU A 75 -43.01 -43.67 35.16
CA LEU A 75 -42.05 -44.37 36.03
C LEU A 75 -41.01 -43.39 36.63
N SER A 76 -40.16 -43.92 37.51
CA SER A 76 -39.05 -43.16 38.09
C SER A 76 -37.93 -43.08 37.06
N GLY A 77 -37.61 -41.87 36.59
CA GLY A 77 -36.72 -41.66 35.44
C GLY A 77 -37.42 -41.82 34.08
N ASP A 78 -38.73 -41.56 33.99
CA ASP A 78 -39.34 -41.16 32.71
C ASP A 78 -38.90 -39.73 32.35
N THR A 79 -38.99 -39.40 31.06
CA THR A 79 -38.65 -38.10 30.49
C THR A 79 -39.89 -37.50 29.84
N ASP A 80 -40.32 -36.34 30.33
CA ASP A 80 -41.50 -35.60 29.86
C ASP A 80 -41.06 -34.34 29.08
N MET A 81 -41.93 -33.79 28.22
CA MET A 81 -41.66 -32.50 27.57
C MET A 81 -42.08 -31.32 28.44
N TYR A 82 -41.33 -30.21 28.40
CA TYR A 82 -41.72 -28.95 29.02
C TYR A 82 -41.81 -27.80 28.02
N ILE A 83 -42.59 -26.78 28.40
CA ILE A 83 -42.58 -25.45 27.79
C ILE A 83 -42.61 -24.43 28.92
N ALA A 84 -41.60 -23.57 29.01
CA ALA A 84 -41.45 -22.55 30.05
C ALA A 84 -41.49 -21.14 29.44
N ILE A 85 -42.11 -20.20 30.14
CA ILE A 85 -42.31 -18.81 29.69
C ILE A 85 -41.72 -17.87 30.74
N MET A 86 -40.81 -17.01 30.31
CA MET A 86 -40.21 -15.96 31.10
C MET A 86 -40.44 -14.59 30.45
N ASN A 87 -40.39 -13.52 31.24
CA ASN A 87 -40.53 -12.15 30.73
C ASN A 87 -39.17 -11.58 30.25
N ALA A 88 -39.20 -10.45 29.54
CA ALA A 88 -38.00 -9.74 29.06
C ALA A 88 -36.92 -9.41 30.12
N THR A 89 -37.24 -9.55 31.41
CA THR A 89 -36.32 -9.28 32.54
C THR A 89 -35.78 -10.55 33.20
N GLY A 90 -35.78 -11.71 32.52
CA GLY A 90 -35.16 -12.93 33.03
C GLY A 90 -35.89 -13.65 34.17
N ASN A 91 -37.20 -13.38 34.39
CA ASN A 91 -37.97 -14.03 35.46
C ASN A 91 -38.96 -15.06 34.89
N TRP A 92 -39.00 -16.27 35.45
CA TRP A 92 -39.97 -17.29 35.02
C TRP A 92 -41.40 -16.92 35.48
N THR A 93 -42.37 -17.07 34.58
CA THR A 93 -43.76 -16.64 34.80
C THR A 93 -44.79 -17.75 34.62
N ALA A 94 -44.49 -18.78 33.81
CA ALA A 94 -45.27 -19.99 33.68
C ALA A 94 -44.39 -21.16 33.22
N ALA A 95 -44.80 -22.38 33.54
CA ALA A 95 -44.27 -23.58 32.92
C ALA A 95 -45.39 -24.61 32.74
N PHE A 96 -45.29 -25.41 31.68
CA PHE A 96 -46.24 -26.43 31.28
C PHE A 96 -45.47 -27.72 31.00
N SER A 97 -46.12 -28.87 31.21
CA SER A 97 -45.60 -30.20 30.91
C SER A 97 -46.66 -30.98 30.16
N PHE A 98 -46.24 -31.79 29.20
CA PHE A 98 -47.05 -32.88 28.65
C PHE A 98 -46.21 -34.15 28.70
N GLY A 99 -46.88 -35.29 28.81
CA GLY A 99 -46.19 -36.57 28.90
C GLY A 99 -47.12 -37.75 29.07
N SER A 100 -46.48 -38.91 29.10
CA SER A 100 -47.04 -40.24 29.05
C SER A 100 -46.08 -41.21 29.76
N THR A 101 -46.00 -42.46 29.31
CA THR A 101 -44.97 -43.41 29.79
C THR A 101 -43.92 -43.57 28.71
N GLY A 102 -42.64 -43.46 29.03
CA GLY A 102 -41.53 -43.53 28.08
C GLY A 102 -40.74 -42.21 28.03
N ALA A 103 -40.18 -41.88 26.86
CA ALA A 103 -39.64 -40.57 26.58
C ALA A 103 -40.60 -39.76 25.69
N ASP A 104 -40.93 -38.56 26.15
CA ASP A 104 -41.68 -37.51 25.44
C ASP A 104 -40.81 -36.24 25.42
N GLY A 105 -40.74 -35.55 24.28
CA GLY A 105 -39.88 -34.37 24.13
C GLY A 105 -40.39 -33.37 23.10
N ILE A 106 -40.03 -32.10 23.29
CA ILE A 106 -39.91 -31.16 22.16
C ILE A 106 -38.51 -31.36 21.57
N ASP A 107 -38.45 -31.51 20.25
CA ASP A 107 -37.21 -31.68 19.48
C ASP A 107 -36.80 -30.36 18.82
N ALA A 108 -37.77 -29.53 18.40
CA ALA A 108 -37.52 -28.17 17.88
C ALA A 108 -38.73 -27.23 18.09
N ILE A 109 -38.47 -25.93 18.12
CA ILE A 109 -39.47 -24.85 18.35
C ILE A 109 -39.19 -23.66 17.43
N ALA A 110 -40.24 -23.10 16.82
CA ALA A 110 -40.15 -21.85 16.05
C ALA A 110 -41.36 -20.94 16.31
N LEU A 111 -41.19 -19.64 16.06
CA LEU A 111 -42.26 -18.66 16.13
C LEU A 111 -42.86 -18.43 14.75
N HIS A 112 -44.17 -18.58 14.63
CA HIS A 112 -44.91 -18.20 13.42
C HIS A 112 -45.25 -16.71 13.44
N ASN A 113 -45.30 -16.06 12.28
CA ASN A 113 -45.53 -14.61 12.03
C ASN A 113 -46.85 -14.03 12.57
N SER A 114 -47.57 -14.76 13.43
CA SER A 114 -48.77 -14.35 14.15
C SER A 114 -48.61 -14.39 15.68
N GLY A 115 -47.40 -14.62 16.20
CA GLY A 115 -47.14 -14.84 17.62
C GLY A 115 -47.55 -16.23 18.13
N ASP A 116 -47.76 -17.21 17.24
CA ASP A 116 -48.09 -18.59 17.61
C ASP A 116 -46.82 -19.46 17.62
N LEU A 117 -46.72 -20.37 18.60
CA LEU A 117 -45.61 -21.31 18.69
C LEU A 117 -45.85 -22.50 17.74
N ILE A 118 -44.86 -22.86 16.96
CA ILE A 118 -44.80 -24.17 16.28
C ILE A 118 -43.89 -25.07 17.11
N LEU A 119 -44.39 -26.26 17.44
CA LEU A 119 -43.65 -27.27 18.19
C LEU A 119 -43.56 -28.55 17.35
N LEU A 120 -42.34 -29.09 17.28
CA LEU A 120 -42.00 -30.39 16.73
C LEU A 120 -41.46 -31.26 17.87
N GLY A 121 -41.85 -32.54 17.93
CA GLY A 121 -41.41 -33.41 19.01
C GLY A 121 -41.76 -34.89 18.84
N HIS A 122 -41.27 -35.71 19.75
CA HIS A 122 -41.56 -37.15 19.84
C HIS A 122 -42.41 -37.47 21.07
N PHE A 123 -43.15 -38.58 21.01
CA PHE A 123 -43.93 -39.06 22.15
C PHE A 123 -43.99 -40.59 22.25
N CYS A 124 -44.17 -41.08 23.48
CA CYS A 124 -44.19 -42.49 23.86
C CYS A 124 -42.95 -43.30 23.43
N LEU A 125 -41.77 -42.68 23.28
CA LEU A 125 -40.58 -43.35 22.76
C LEU A 125 -40.04 -44.41 23.74
N GLY A 126 -39.59 -45.55 23.20
CA GLY A 126 -39.09 -46.70 23.97
C GLY A 126 -40.19 -47.63 24.53
N THR A 127 -41.44 -47.52 24.05
CA THR A 127 -42.59 -48.28 24.57
C THR A 127 -42.98 -49.50 23.72
N ALA A 128 -42.09 -50.07 22.92
CA ALA A 128 -42.43 -51.18 22.02
C ALA A 128 -43.00 -52.41 22.75
N GLY A 129 -44.28 -52.68 22.48
CA GLY A 129 -45.04 -53.79 23.05
C GLY A 129 -46.12 -53.36 24.04
N GLU A 130 -46.14 -52.09 24.45
CA GLU A 130 -47.15 -51.50 25.34
C GLU A 130 -47.94 -50.39 24.63
N ALA A 131 -49.18 -50.19 25.06
CA ALA A 131 -50.05 -49.12 24.56
C ALA A 131 -49.81 -47.82 25.35
N CYS A 132 -49.63 -46.70 24.65
CA CYS A 132 -49.29 -45.42 25.23
C CYS A 132 -50.11 -44.26 24.61
N GLU A 133 -50.47 -43.29 25.45
CA GLU A 133 -51.38 -42.17 25.15
C GLU A 133 -50.87 -40.90 25.86
N MET A 134 -50.67 -39.81 25.13
CA MET A 134 -50.31 -38.49 25.67
C MET A 134 -51.50 -37.51 25.51
N ASN A 135 -51.79 -36.70 26.53
CA ASN A 135 -52.92 -35.76 26.52
C ASN A 135 -52.46 -34.29 26.49
N MET A 136 -52.45 -33.69 25.30
CA MET A 136 -52.13 -32.28 25.06
C MET A 136 -53.38 -31.41 25.08
N SER A 137 -53.82 -31.03 26.29
CA SER A 137 -54.97 -30.13 26.54
C SER A 137 -56.31 -30.62 25.97
N SER A 138 -56.64 -30.27 24.72
CA SER A 138 -57.86 -30.68 24.01
C SER A 138 -57.64 -31.84 23.02
N PHE A 139 -56.39 -32.26 22.83
CA PHE A 139 -55.99 -33.35 21.94
C PHE A 139 -55.43 -34.54 22.75
N THR A 140 -55.61 -35.74 22.22
CA THR A 140 -55.13 -36.99 22.80
C THR A 140 -54.35 -37.75 21.72
N LEU A 141 -53.03 -37.77 21.84
CA LEU A 141 -52.13 -38.45 20.90
C LEU A 141 -51.99 -39.92 21.31
N ASN A 142 -51.96 -40.82 20.34
CA ASN A 142 -51.89 -42.27 20.55
C ASN A 142 -50.92 -42.86 19.53
N LYS A 143 -50.08 -43.82 19.94
CA LYS A 143 -49.32 -44.65 19.00
C LYS A 143 -50.26 -45.35 18.02
N SER A 144 -49.87 -45.47 16.75
CA SER A 144 -50.73 -46.15 15.76
C SER A 144 -50.90 -47.67 16.03
N GLN A 145 -49.90 -48.30 16.67
CA GLN A 145 -49.82 -49.71 17.07
C GLN A 145 -48.92 -49.87 18.30
N ASP A 146 -49.34 -50.68 19.28
CA ASP A 146 -48.61 -50.93 20.54
C ASP A 146 -47.14 -51.37 20.34
N ASN A 147 -46.83 -52.04 19.22
CA ASN A 147 -45.52 -52.63 18.92
C ASN A 147 -44.53 -51.71 18.17
N GLN A 148 -44.81 -50.41 18.05
CA GLN A 148 -43.86 -49.39 17.55
C GLN A 148 -43.01 -48.87 18.71
N GLU A 149 -41.84 -48.28 18.46
CA GLU A 149 -41.02 -47.70 19.53
C GLU A 149 -41.61 -46.38 20.07
N GLY A 150 -42.00 -45.47 19.18
CA GLY A 150 -42.62 -44.17 19.48
C GLY A 150 -43.19 -43.54 18.21
N ASP A 151 -43.93 -42.44 18.34
CA ASP A 151 -44.48 -41.66 17.22
C ASP A 151 -44.05 -40.18 17.36
N ALA A 152 -44.00 -39.42 16.26
CA ALA A 152 -43.67 -37.99 16.26
C ALA A 152 -44.93 -37.12 16.13
N PHE A 153 -44.82 -35.82 16.45
CA PHE A 153 -45.88 -34.84 16.23
C PHE A 153 -45.34 -33.47 15.81
N VAL A 154 -46.17 -32.74 15.05
CA VAL A 154 -46.03 -31.30 14.80
C VAL A 154 -47.34 -30.60 15.14
N GLY A 155 -47.28 -29.41 15.76
CA GLY A 155 -48.47 -28.64 16.10
C GLY A 155 -48.25 -27.14 16.19
N ARG A 156 -49.31 -26.38 15.92
CA ARG A 156 -49.38 -24.92 16.11
C ARG A 156 -50.17 -24.62 17.37
N PHE A 157 -49.61 -23.81 18.26
CA PHE A 157 -50.13 -23.51 19.59
C PHE A 157 -50.27 -22.00 19.77
N ALA A 158 -51.51 -21.55 20.02
CA ALA A 158 -51.79 -20.17 20.35
C ALA A 158 -51.32 -19.85 21.76
N LEU A 159 -50.55 -18.76 21.89
CA LEU A 159 -50.11 -18.23 23.17
C LEU A 159 -50.92 -16.97 23.51
N SER A 160 -51.40 -16.86 24.75
CA SER A 160 -52.20 -15.70 25.17
C SER A 160 -51.86 -15.32 26.61
N GLY A 161 -50.75 -14.59 26.77
CA GLY A 161 -50.03 -14.51 28.03
C GLY A 161 -49.67 -15.90 28.53
N ASN A 162 -49.78 -16.13 29.84
CA ASN A 162 -49.41 -17.37 30.52
C ASN A 162 -50.41 -18.53 30.29
N THR A 163 -50.78 -18.83 29.05
CA THR A 163 -51.65 -19.96 28.67
C THR A 163 -51.39 -20.36 27.22
N ILE A 164 -50.91 -21.60 27.04
CA ILE A 164 -50.71 -22.26 25.74
C ILE A 164 -51.97 -23.04 25.36
N THR A 165 -52.46 -22.88 24.13
CA THR A 165 -53.65 -23.59 23.60
C THR A 165 -53.36 -24.19 22.22
N PRO A 166 -53.38 -25.51 22.03
CA PRO A 166 -53.19 -26.10 20.69
C PRO A 166 -54.31 -25.68 19.74
N ILE A 167 -53.94 -25.14 18.58
CA ILE A 167 -54.85 -24.85 17.46
C ILE A 167 -55.08 -26.14 16.68
N TRP A 168 -53.98 -26.80 16.32
CA TRP A 168 -53.98 -28.09 15.64
C TRP A 168 -52.69 -28.87 15.95
N ILE A 169 -52.79 -30.20 15.90
CA ILE A 169 -51.64 -31.13 15.99
C ILE A 169 -51.78 -32.17 14.86
N ARG A 170 -50.66 -32.68 14.35
CA ARG A 170 -50.56 -33.84 13.45
C ARG A 170 -49.61 -34.85 14.09
N THR A 171 -50.00 -36.12 14.09
CA THR A 171 -49.18 -37.25 14.56
C THR A 171 -48.67 -38.05 13.36
N ILE A 172 -47.42 -38.48 13.43
CA ILE A 172 -46.68 -39.16 12.36
C ILE A 172 -46.07 -40.43 12.96
N SER A 173 -46.25 -41.57 12.29
CA SER A 173 -46.07 -42.89 12.90
C SER A 173 -45.22 -43.83 12.04
N ASN A 174 -44.30 -44.58 12.65
CA ASN A 174 -43.40 -45.51 11.95
C ASN A 174 -43.20 -46.83 12.72
N GLN A 175 -42.68 -47.89 12.10
CA GLN A 175 -42.37 -49.13 12.83
C GLN A 175 -41.15 -48.95 13.73
N ASP A 176 -40.14 -48.28 13.19
CA ASP A 176 -38.93 -47.85 13.90
C ASP A 176 -39.18 -46.52 14.64
N ASP A 177 -38.14 -46.03 15.29
CA ASP A 177 -38.09 -44.75 15.99
C ASP A 177 -38.28 -43.53 15.06
N LEU A 178 -38.82 -42.45 15.64
CA LEU A 178 -39.01 -41.13 15.03
C LEU A 178 -38.61 -40.04 16.04
N THR A 179 -37.89 -39.04 15.57
CA THR A 179 -37.62 -37.77 16.28
C THR A 179 -37.71 -36.61 15.29
N GLY A 180 -37.95 -35.41 15.79
CA GLY A 180 -37.76 -34.19 15.02
C GLY A 180 -36.31 -34.02 14.56
N PHE A 181 -36.15 -33.22 13.51
CA PHE A 181 -34.88 -32.64 13.08
C PHE A 181 -34.90 -31.15 13.41
N ASP A 182 -35.77 -30.39 12.73
CA ASP A 182 -35.89 -28.95 12.88
C ASP A 182 -37.26 -28.45 12.35
N VAL A 183 -37.64 -27.20 12.66
CA VAL A 183 -38.87 -26.53 12.23
C VAL A 183 -38.61 -25.09 11.74
N ALA A 184 -38.88 -24.84 10.46
CA ALA A 184 -38.68 -23.53 9.84
C ALA A 184 -40.02 -22.93 9.35
N VAL A 185 -40.23 -21.64 9.60
CA VAL A 185 -41.40 -20.90 9.11
C VAL A 185 -40.99 -20.02 7.92
N GLY A 186 -41.62 -20.22 6.77
CA GLY A 186 -41.33 -19.45 5.57
C GLY A 186 -41.96 -18.05 5.58
N PRO A 187 -41.47 -17.10 4.76
CA PRO A 187 -41.96 -15.71 4.72
C PRO A 187 -43.43 -15.56 4.29
N ASN A 188 -44.09 -16.65 3.89
CA ASN A 188 -45.52 -16.72 3.56
C ASN A 188 -46.40 -17.33 4.69
N GLY A 189 -45.83 -17.66 5.86
CA GLY A 189 -46.52 -18.38 6.95
C GLY A 189 -46.68 -19.89 6.74
N GLY A 190 -46.02 -20.47 5.73
CA GLY A 190 -45.91 -21.91 5.55
C GLY A 190 -44.94 -22.52 6.56
N ILE A 191 -45.26 -23.72 7.07
CA ILE A 191 -44.54 -24.36 8.17
C ILE A 191 -43.85 -25.62 7.65
N SER A 192 -42.52 -25.64 7.62
CA SER A 192 -41.70 -26.79 7.25
C SER A 192 -41.18 -27.50 8.50
N VAL A 193 -41.26 -28.83 8.53
CA VAL A 193 -40.62 -29.67 9.56
C VAL A 193 -39.80 -30.78 8.92
N GLY A 194 -38.62 -31.03 9.50
CA GLY A 194 -37.83 -32.22 9.24
C GLY A 194 -38.10 -33.29 10.30
N ILE A 195 -38.19 -34.57 9.90
CA ILE A 195 -38.38 -35.70 10.81
C ILE A 195 -37.45 -36.85 10.43
N PHE A 196 -36.65 -37.31 11.38
CA PHE A 196 -35.81 -38.48 11.20
C PHE A 196 -36.63 -39.77 11.21
N HIS A 197 -36.38 -40.66 10.24
CA HIS A 197 -37.04 -41.95 10.15
C HIS A 197 -36.13 -43.03 9.54
N LYS A 198 -36.38 -44.28 9.93
CA LYS A 198 -35.81 -45.47 9.27
C LYS A 198 -36.90 -46.15 8.43
N GLY A 199 -36.53 -46.88 7.38
CA GLY A 199 -37.50 -47.57 6.52
C GLY A 199 -38.52 -46.67 5.81
N PHE A 200 -39.69 -47.23 5.48
CA PHE A 200 -40.74 -46.53 4.72
C PHE A 200 -41.71 -45.76 5.63
N LEU A 201 -41.69 -44.42 5.54
CA LEU A 201 -42.61 -43.56 6.27
C LEU A 201 -43.85 -43.23 5.44
N TRP A 202 -45.03 -43.29 6.07
CA TRP A 202 -46.31 -42.86 5.46
C TRP A 202 -46.78 -41.57 6.12
N VAL A 203 -46.97 -40.51 5.33
CA VAL A 203 -47.51 -39.23 5.81
C VAL A 203 -48.78 -38.89 5.04
N GLU A 204 -49.91 -38.95 5.74
CA GLU A 204 -51.28 -38.90 5.20
C GLU A 204 -51.56 -39.89 4.05
N ASN A 205 -51.23 -39.53 2.81
CA ASN A 205 -51.37 -40.38 1.62
C ASN A 205 -50.04 -40.58 0.86
N GLU A 206 -48.99 -39.83 1.21
CA GLU A 206 -47.69 -39.89 0.56
C GLU A 206 -46.79 -40.95 1.23
N LEU A 207 -45.89 -41.54 0.44
CA LEU A 207 -44.98 -42.59 0.84
C LEU A 207 -43.54 -42.13 0.63
N LEU A 208 -42.86 -41.83 1.74
CA LEU A 208 -41.45 -41.46 1.74
C LEU A 208 -40.59 -42.72 1.88
N SER A 209 -39.47 -42.75 1.15
CA SER A 209 -38.58 -43.91 1.07
C SER A 209 -37.32 -43.65 1.87
N GLY A 210 -37.20 -44.28 3.05
CA GLY A 210 -35.96 -44.33 3.84
C GLY A 210 -35.17 -45.61 3.57
N ALA A 211 -34.09 -45.81 4.32
CA ALA A 211 -33.18 -46.95 4.19
C ALA A 211 -33.05 -47.75 5.51
N GLU A 212 -31.98 -48.52 5.67
CA GLU A 212 -31.63 -49.15 6.97
C GLU A 212 -30.97 -48.13 7.92
N GLY A 213 -30.20 -47.18 7.38
CA GLY A 213 -29.77 -45.97 8.08
C GLY A 213 -30.86 -44.89 8.18
N THR A 214 -30.64 -43.92 9.07
CA THR A 214 -31.53 -42.78 9.30
C THR A 214 -31.67 -41.94 8.03
N SER A 215 -32.91 -41.64 7.64
CA SER A 215 -33.29 -40.77 6.52
C SER A 215 -34.13 -39.59 7.04
N LEU A 216 -34.18 -38.49 6.30
CA LEU A 216 -34.92 -37.28 6.69
C LEU A 216 -36.18 -37.12 5.84
N ALA A 217 -37.33 -36.98 6.48
CA ALA A 217 -38.59 -36.59 5.85
C ALA A 217 -38.79 -35.08 5.99
N LEU A 218 -39.06 -34.39 4.87
CA LEU A 218 -39.32 -32.95 4.81
C LEU A 218 -40.79 -32.72 4.50
N LEU A 219 -41.52 -32.09 5.43
CA LEU A 219 -42.98 -31.95 5.38
C LEU A 219 -43.38 -30.48 5.50
N HIS A 220 -44.18 -29.99 4.55
CA HIS A 220 -44.62 -28.60 4.53
C HIS A 220 -46.14 -28.47 4.71
N TYR A 221 -46.56 -27.64 5.65
CA TYR A 221 -47.94 -27.44 6.05
C TYR A 221 -48.39 -25.99 5.83
N ASP A 222 -49.67 -25.80 5.53
CA ASP A 222 -50.30 -24.48 5.60
C ASP A 222 -50.52 -24.05 7.07
N GLU A 223 -50.92 -22.79 7.26
CA GLU A 223 -51.23 -22.21 8.57
C GLU A 223 -52.26 -23.02 9.40
N ASN A 224 -53.11 -23.81 8.73
CA ASN A 224 -54.18 -24.64 9.30
C ASN A 224 -53.73 -26.11 9.55
N GLY A 225 -52.48 -26.44 9.22
CA GLY A 225 -51.90 -27.77 9.32
C GLY A 225 -52.35 -28.71 8.20
N GLN A 226 -52.82 -28.22 7.05
CA GLN A 226 -53.01 -29.06 5.87
C GLN A 226 -51.65 -29.31 5.23
N LEU A 227 -51.27 -30.57 5.03
CA LEU A 227 -50.07 -30.92 4.28
C LEU A 227 -50.18 -30.37 2.85
N LEU A 228 -49.18 -29.61 2.42
CA LEU A 228 -49.08 -29.01 1.08
C LEU A 228 -48.19 -29.87 0.18
N TRP A 229 -47.03 -30.29 0.69
CA TRP A 229 -46.13 -31.24 0.05
C TRP A 229 -45.33 -32.04 1.08
N ALA A 230 -44.80 -33.19 0.64
CA ALA A 230 -43.87 -34.02 1.40
C ALA A 230 -42.77 -34.51 0.46
N ASN A 231 -41.52 -34.46 0.91
CA ASN A 231 -40.33 -34.95 0.22
C ASN A 231 -39.41 -35.63 1.25
N GLY A 232 -38.27 -36.18 0.84
CA GLY A 232 -37.30 -36.76 1.77
C GLY A 232 -35.93 -37.00 1.18
N ILE A 233 -34.94 -37.07 2.07
CA ILE A 233 -33.53 -37.30 1.78
C ILE A 233 -33.16 -38.68 2.33
N ASN A 234 -32.66 -39.56 1.46
CA ASN A 234 -32.40 -40.97 1.81
C ASN A 234 -30.91 -41.19 2.07
N SER A 235 -30.54 -41.76 3.21
CA SER A 235 -29.15 -42.19 3.48
C SER A 235 -29.10 -43.67 3.89
N PRO A 236 -28.43 -44.53 3.11
CA PRO A 236 -28.19 -45.92 3.48
C PRO A 236 -27.32 -46.12 4.73
N GLY A 237 -26.35 -45.22 4.99
CA GLY A 237 -25.51 -45.26 6.19
C GLY A 237 -26.17 -44.54 7.38
N GLY A 238 -26.66 -43.32 7.14
CA GLY A 238 -27.41 -42.50 8.08
C GLY A 238 -27.15 -41.01 7.85
N ILE A 239 -28.19 -40.20 8.03
CA ILE A 239 -28.05 -38.78 8.34
C ILE A 239 -27.88 -38.66 9.86
N GLU A 240 -26.95 -37.83 10.31
CA GLU A 240 -26.72 -37.57 11.73
C GLU A 240 -27.85 -36.76 12.37
N ALA A 241 -27.98 -36.83 13.70
CA ALA A 241 -29.13 -36.30 14.44
C ALA A 241 -29.07 -34.78 14.72
N PHE A 242 -28.46 -34.00 13.82
CA PHE A 242 -28.26 -32.55 13.90
C PHE A 242 -28.12 -31.93 12.49
N GLY A 243 -28.20 -30.60 12.40
CA GLY A 243 -28.37 -29.83 11.17
C GLY A 243 -29.58 -28.89 11.29
N GLY A 244 -29.73 -27.95 10.35
CA GLY A 244 -30.76 -26.91 10.40
C GLY A 244 -31.49 -26.67 9.06
N MET A 245 -32.61 -25.96 9.14
CA MET A 245 -33.40 -25.51 7.99
C MET A 245 -33.64 -24.00 8.02
N CYS A 246 -33.20 -23.31 6.97
CA CYS A 246 -33.31 -21.86 6.84
C CYS A 246 -34.08 -21.46 5.58
N TYR A 247 -34.76 -20.31 5.62
CA TYR A 247 -35.52 -19.76 4.50
C TYR A 247 -34.84 -18.51 3.94
N SER A 248 -34.75 -18.41 2.60
CA SER A 248 -34.47 -17.10 1.98
C SER A 248 -35.73 -16.23 1.93
N LEU A 249 -35.56 -14.92 1.79
CA LEU A 249 -36.65 -13.96 1.62
C LEU A 249 -37.56 -14.27 0.40
N ASP A 250 -36.98 -14.85 -0.67
CA ASP A 250 -37.71 -15.37 -1.83
C ASP A 250 -38.60 -16.60 -1.54
N GLY A 251 -38.47 -17.20 -0.35
CA GLY A 251 -39.24 -18.36 0.09
C GLY A 251 -38.70 -19.71 -0.37
N TYR A 252 -37.41 -19.80 -0.73
CA TYR A 252 -36.72 -21.07 -0.91
C TYR A 252 -36.32 -21.65 0.46
N LEU A 253 -36.58 -22.94 0.66
CA LEU A 253 -36.16 -23.67 1.86
C LEU A 253 -34.77 -24.26 1.60
N HIS A 254 -33.83 -24.01 2.50
CA HIS A 254 -32.53 -24.66 2.54
C HIS A 254 -32.51 -25.67 3.70
N VAL A 255 -31.79 -26.77 3.51
CA VAL A 255 -31.60 -27.84 4.49
C VAL A 255 -30.13 -28.22 4.48
N THR A 256 -29.47 -28.18 5.64
CA THR A 256 -28.07 -28.63 5.79
C THR A 256 -27.96 -29.68 6.89
N GLY A 257 -26.95 -30.53 6.80
CA GLY A 257 -26.64 -31.54 7.80
C GLY A 257 -25.55 -32.48 7.32
N THR A 258 -25.36 -33.57 8.04
CA THR A 258 -24.23 -34.49 7.84
C THR A 258 -24.66 -35.93 7.58
N PHE A 259 -23.91 -36.65 6.75
CA PHE A 259 -24.24 -38.00 6.31
C PHE A 259 -23.05 -38.97 6.32
N ILE A 260 -23.36 -40.24 6.62
CA ILE A 260 -22.40 -41.34 6.75
C ILE A 260 -22.54 -42.29 5.54
N ASP A 261 -21.42 -42.79 5.01
CA ASP A 261 -21.27 -43.65 3.81
C ASP A 261 -21.83 -43.04 2.52
N SER A 262 -23.13 -42.75 2.46
CA SER A 262 -23.77 -42.18 1.28
C SER A 262 -25.13 -41.55 1.54
N ILE A 263 -25.49 -40.62 0.65
CA ILE A 263 -26.77 -39.90 0.65
C ILE A 263 -27.34 -39.88 -0.77
N MET A 264 -28.67 -39.77 -0.89
CA MET A 264 -29.38 -39.83 -2.15
C MET A 264 -30.51 -38.79 -2.22
N PHE A 265 -30.42 -37.95 -3.24
CA PHE A 265 -31.43 -36.97 -3.63
C PHE A 265 -32.03 -37.36 -4.99
N VAL A 266 -31.35 -36.95 -6.08
CA VAL A 266 -31.63 -37.39 -7.46
C VAL A 266 -30.60 -38.45 -7.90
N GLU A 267 -29.34 -38.25 -7.54
CA GLU A 267 -28.26 -39.24 -7.66
C GLU A 267 -27.73 -39.61 -6.26
N ARG A 268 -26.85 -40.61 -6.17
CA ARG A 268 -26.19 -41.01 -4.91
C ARG A 268 -24.80 -40.40 -4.83
N THR A 269 -24.53 -39.69 -3.74
CA THR A 269 -23.19 -39.21 -3.36
C THR A 269 -22.62 -40.18 -2.32
N ASP A 270 -21.34 -40.53 -2.45
CA ASP A 270 -20.56 -41.26 -1.43
C ASP A 270 -19.79 -40.24 -0.57
N SER A 271 -19.64 -40.52 0.72
CA SER A 271 -18.75 -39.79 1.62
C SER A 271 -17.28 -40.00 1.23
N LEU A 272 -16.43 -39.00 1.46
CA LEU A 272 -14.99 -39.05 1.21
C LEU A 272 -14.20 -39.56 2.44
N GLY A 273 -14.77 -39.42 3.65
CA GLY A 273 -14.18 -39.79 4.94
C GLY A 273 -15.03 -40.78 5.74
N GLU A 274 -15.39 -40.38 6.97
CA GLU A 274 -16.36 -41.10 7.80
C GLU A 274 -17.75 -40.43 7.78
N ALA A 275 -17.80 -39.09 7.79
CA ALA A 275 -19.04 -38.31 7.67
C ALA A 275 -18.80 -36.98 6.93
N ASP A 276 -19.65 -36.68 5.94
CA ASP A 276 -19.53 -35.51 5.04
C ASP A 276 -20.77 -34.58 5.18
N ILE A 277 -20.63 -33.32 4.76
CA ILE A 277 -21.69 -32.29 4.78
C ILE A 277 -22.53 -32.34 3.50
N TYR A 278 -23.84 -32.14 3.63
CA TYR A 278 -24.74 -31.80 2.53
C TYR A 278 -25.47 -30.46 2.76
N VAL A 279 -25.85 -29.84 1.64
CA VAL A 279 -26.70 -28.65 1.57
C VAL A 279 -27.67 -28.85 0.41
N ALA A 280 -28.96 -28.60 0.61
CA ALA A 280 -29.98 -28.73 -0.42
C ALA A 280 -30.96 -27.57 -0.38
N GLN A 281 -31.28 -26.99 -1.54
CA GLN A 281 -32.33 -25.99 -1.70
C GLN A 281 -33.58 -26.65 -2.30
N LEU A 282 -34.77 -26.27 -1.81
CA LEU A 282 -36.08 -26.70 -2.27
C LEU A 282 -36.92 -25.49 -2.67
N ASP A 283 -37.66 -25.62 -3.77
CA ASP A 283 -38.68 -24.64 -4.16
C ASP A 283 -39.93 -24.70 -3.25
N GLY A 284 -40.79 -23.68 -3.33
CA GLY A 284 -42.06 -23.62 -2.59
C GLY A 284 -43.08 -24.71 -2.92
N THR A 285 -42.75 -25.67 -3.80
CA THR A 285 -43.53 -26.89 -4.08
C THR A 285 -42.81 -28.18 -3.65
N GLY A 286 -41.67 -28.06 -2.95
CA GLY A 286 -40.92 -29.17 -2.36
C GLY A 286 -39.94 -29.86 -3.32
N ASN A 287 -39.67 -29.33 -4.51
CA ASN A 287 -38.68 -29.93 -5.42
C ASN A 287 -37.28 -29.39 -5.13
N PHE A 288 -36.29 -30.27 -5.07
CA PHE A 288 -34.88 -29.88 -5.00
C PHE A 288 -34.48 -29.08 -6.24
N THR A 289 -33.95 -27.87 -6.05
CA THR A 289 -33.44 -26.99 -7.12
C THR A 289 -31.95 -27.23 -7.35
N TRP A 290 -31.16 -27.33 -6.27
CA TRP A 290 -29.76 -27.74 -6.28
C TRP A 290 -29.40 -28.50 -4.99
N THR A 291 -28.28 -29.24 -5.06
CA THR A 291 -27.69 -29.96 -3.93
C THR A 291 -26.17 -29.85 -4.01
N SER A 292 -25.54 -29.47 -2.90
CA SER A 292 -24.10 -29.25 -2.79
C SER A 292 -23.53 -30.00 -1.58
N PHE A 293 -22.23 -30.27 -1.61
CA PHE A 293 -21.55 -31.14 -0.66
C PHE A 293 -20.19 -30.54 -0.28
N ALA A 294 -19.72 -30.84 0.92
CA ALA A 294 -18.36 -30.57 1.37
C ALA A 294 -17.87 -31.72 2.26
N GLY A 295 -16.57 -32.00 2.23
CA GLY A 295 -16.01 -33.14 2.97
C GLY A 295 -14.53 -33.38 2.71
N GLY A 296 -13.92 -34.24 3.52
CA GLY A 296 -12.50 -34.49 3.60
C GLY A 296 -12.18 -35.98 3.72
N THR A 297 -11.31 -36.34 4.66
CA THR A 297 -11.07 -37.75 5.03
C THR A 297 -11.30 -38.00 6.52
N GLY A 298 -11.90 -37.04 7.22
CA GLY A 298 -12.22 -37.13 8.64
C GLY A 298 -13.72 -37.19 8.86
N GLU A 299 -14.19 -36.36 9.79
CA GLU A 299 -15.59 -36.06 10.02
C GLU A 299 -15.81 -34.56 9.81
N GLU A 300 -16.75 -34.20 8.95
CA GLU A 300 -17.21 -32.83 8.75
C GLU A 300 -18.69 -32.72 9.12
N TRP A 301 -19.00 -31.91 10.14
CA TRP A 301 -20.36 -31.75 10.66
C TRP A 301 -20.91 -30.37 10.31
N ALA A 302 -22.13 -30.31 9.76
CA ALA A 302 -22.90 -29.07 9.63
C ALA A 302 -24.09 -29.11 10.61
N ASN A 303 -24.16 -28.11 11.47
CA ASN A 303 -25.06 -28.07 12.62
C ASN A 303 -26.27 -27.17 12.40
N ASP A 304 -26.13 -26.08 11.63
CA ASP A 304 -27.20 -25.10 11.40
C ASP A 304 -26.98 -24.28 10.11
N CYS A 305 -28.02 -23.56 9.64
CA CYS A 305 -27.91 -22.58 8.57
C CYS A 305 -28.77 -21.33 8.79
N ALA A 306 -28.36 -20.21 8.17
CA ALA A 306 -29.15 -18.99 8.03
C ALA A 306 -29.01 -18.43 6.60
N VAL A 307 -29.80 -17.42 6.23
CA VAL A 307 -29.72 -16.74 4.93
C VAL A 307 -29.70 -15.23 5.15
N ASP A 308 -28.76 -14.54 4.50
CA ASP A 308 -28.60 -13.08 4.54
C ASP A 308 -29.64 -12.37 3.63
N SER A 309 -29.59 -11.03 3.60
CA SER A 309 -30.41 -10.23 2.70
C SER A 309 -30.10 -10.50 1.20
N THR A 310 -28.85 -10.87 0.88
CA THR A 310 -28.37 -11.12 -0.49
C THR A 310 -28.85 -12.46 -1.07
N GLY A 311 -29.34 -13.37 -0.23
CA GLY A 311 -29.72 -14.74 -0.59
C GLY A 311 -28.54 -15.74 -0.57
N THR A 312 -27.41 -15.36 0.01
CA THR A 312 -26.31 -16.25 0.40
C THR A 312 -26.72 -16.99 1.67
N VAL A 313 -26.50 -18.30 1.71
CA VAL A 313 -26.77 -19.13 2.88
C VAL A 313 -25.47 -19.37 3.65
N HIS A 314 -25.51 -19.08 4.94
CA HIS A 314 -24.43 -19.23 5.89
C HIS A 314 -24.62 -20.56 6.63
N ILE A 315 -23.55 -21.32 6.81
CA ILE A 315 -23.58 -22.69 7.31
C ILE A 315 -22.45 -22.84 8.33
N VAL A 316 -22.75 -23.48 9.46
CA VAL A 316 -21.81 -23.57 10.59
C VAL A 316 -21.65 -25.00 11.09
N GLY A 317 -20.52 -25.26 11.73
CA GLY A 317 -20.25 -26.56 12.37
C GLY A 317 -18.77 -26.77 12.69
N GLN A 318 -18.23 -27.93 12.31
CA GLN A 318 -16.86 -28.36 12.62
C GLN A 318 -16.25 -29.28 11.54
N LEU A 319 -14.92 -29.37 11.51
CA LEU A 319 -14.17 -30.25 10.61
C LEU A 319 -12.95 -30.92 11.28
N GLU A 320 -12.67 -32.18 10.93
CA GLU A 320 -11.48 -32.94 11.36
C GLU A 320 -10.53 -33.18 10.18
N GLY A 321 -9.31 -32.64 10.25
CA GLY A 321 -8.30 -32.76 9.20
C GLY A 321 -8.46 -31.69 8.11
N THR A 322 -8.53 -32.09 6.84
CA THR A 322 -8.63 -31.18 5.68
C THR A 322 -9.89 -31.49 4.88
N ALA A 323 -10.79 -30.52 4.80
CA ALA A 323 -12.07 -30.61 4.10
C ALA A 323 -12.09 -29.74 2.84
N THR A 324 -12.83 -30.17 1.81
CA THR A 324 -12.99 -29.46 0.54
C THR A 324 -14.41 -28.92 0.37
N PHE A 325 -14.54 -27.59 0.24
CA PHE A 325 -15.79 -26.87 -0.02
C PHE A 325 -15.76 -26.38 -1.48
N GLY A 326 -16.13 -27.27 -2.41
CA GLY A 326 -16.08 -27.02 -3.85
C GLY A 326 -14.64 -26.89 -4.41
N PHE A 327 -14.07 -25.68 -4.34
CA PHE A 327 -12.68 -25.38 -4.70
C PHE A 327 -11.85 -24.83 -3.53
N ILE A 328 -12.50 -24.48 -2.42
CA ILE A 328 -11.89 -23.97 -1.19
C ILE A 328 -11.46 -25.19 -0.35
N ASN A 329 -10.32 -25.10 0.35
CA ASN A 329 -9.88 -26.12 1.30
C ASN A 329 -9.72 -25.48 2.67
N ALA A 330 -10.40 -26.04 3.68
CA ALA A 330 -10.25 -25.67 5.09
C ALA A 330 -9.43 -26.74 5.81
N THR A 331 -8.76 -26.41 6.91
CA THR A 331 -7.95 -27.39 7.66
C THR A 331 -7.90 -27.05 9.15
N SER A 332 -8.18 -28.05 9.99
CA SER A 332 -8.15 -27.94 11.44
C SER A 332 -6.73 -27.77 11.98
N ASN A 333 -6.58 -26.94 13.01
CA ASN A 333 -5.34 -26.62 13.70
C ASN A 333 -5.11 -27.50 14.95
N GLY A 334 -6.12 -28.28 15.37
CA GLY A 334 -6.04 -29.22 16.48
C GLY A 334 -6.54 -30.62 16.12
N TRP A 335 -7.68 -31.00 16.72
CA TRP A 335 -8.38 -32.25 16.42
C TRP A 335 -9.69 -31.95 15.67
N ARG A 336 -10.55 -31.09 16.22
CA ARG A 336 -11.77 -30.62 15.55
C ARG A 336 -11.87 -29.11 15.69
N ASP A 337 -11.84 -28.41 14.56
CA ASP A 337 -11.94 -26.95 14.48
C ASP A 337 -13.35 -26.57 14.03
N MET A 338 -13.85 -25.44 14.53
CA MET A 338 -15.11 -24.84 14.09
C MET A 338 -14.96 -24.24 12.69
N PHE A 339 -16.04 -24.20 11.92
CA PHE A 339 -16.11 -23.43 10.68
C PHE A 339 -17.42 -22.64 10.56
N HIS A 340 -17.32 -21.51 9.87
CA HIS A 340 -18.40 -20.81 9.19
C HIS A 340 -18.09 -20.85 7.68
N ALA A 341 -19.09 -21.19 6.87
CA ALA A 341 -18.96 -21.33 5.42
C ALA A 341 -20.17 -20.72 4.71
N THR A 342 -19.94 -20.07 3.57
CA THR A 342 -20.99 -19.43 2.77
C THR A 342 -21.18 -20.14 1.44
N ILE A 343 -22.45 -20.24 1.04
CA ILE A 343 -22.86 -20.80 -0.24
C ILE A 343 -23.84 -19.84 -0.92
N THR A 344 -23.50 -19.42 -2.13
CA THR A 344 -24.35 -18.54 -2.95
C THR A 344 -25.73 -19.15 -3.21
N SER A 345 -26.73 -18.32 -3.50
CA SER A 345 -28.11 -18.72 -3.88
C SER A 345 -28.23 -19.79 -4.99
N ASN A 346 -27.15 -19.98 -5.78
CA ASN A 346 -27.04 -20.97 -6.85
C ASN A 346 -26.34 -22.28 -6.43
N GLY A 347 -26.02 -22.46 -5.14
CA GLY A 347 -25.39 -23.66 -4.58
C GLY A 347 -23.87 -23.72 -4.74
N ILE A 348 -23.19 -22.59 -5.02
CA ILE A 348 -21.73 -22.54 -5.19
C ILE A 348 -21.09 -21.98 -3.91
N TRP A 349 -20.22 -22.78 -3.27
CA TRP A 349 -19.42 -22.37 -2.10
C TRP A 349 -18.52 -21.18 -2.46
N ASN A 350 -18.57 -20.10 -1.67
CA ASN A 350 -17.81 -18.87 -1.94
C ASN A 350 -16.83 -18.46 -0.83
N ASN A 351 -17.09 -18.78 0.44
CA ASN A 351 -16.14 -18.54 1.54
C ASN A 351 -16.16 -19.67 2.59
N VAL A 352 -15.05 -19.84 3.32
CA VAL A 352 -14.93 -20.70 4.50
C VAL A 352 -13.91 -20.09 5.46
N ASN A 353 -14.36 -19.74 6.67
CA ASN A 353 -13.53 -19.27 7.77
C ASN A 353 -13.52 -20.37 8.85
N ASN A 354 -12.36 -20.95 9.13
CA ASN A 354 -12.20 -22.01 10.14
C ASN A 354 -11.21 -21.60 11.22
N ALA A 355 -11.56 -21.90 12.47
CA ALA A 355 -10.80 -21.51 13.66
C ALA A 355 -10.84 -22.63 14.72
N GLY A 356 -9.83 -22.67 15.59
CA GLY A 356 -9.75 -23.70 16.62
C GLY A 356 -8.43 -23.64 17.39
N GLY A 357 -8.35 -24.48 18.41
CA GLY A 357 -7.18 -24.62 19.29
C GLY A 357 -6.59 -26.02 19.19
N GLY A 358 -6.17 -26.57 20.33
CA GLY A 358 -5.67 -27.94 20.42
C GLY A 358 -6.76 -28.97 20.77
N GLY A 359 -8.05 -28.61 20.66
CA GLY A 359 -9.16 -29.34 21.26
C GLY A 359 -10.24 -29.75 20.27
N TRP A 360 -11.48 -29.62 20.75
CA TRP A 360 -12.70 -29.82 20.00
C TRP A 360 -13.53 -28.53 20.12
N GLU A 361 -13.49 -27.76 19.05
CA GLU A 361 -14.16 -26.47 18.88
C GLU A 361 -15.25 -26.64 17.79
N LEU A 362 -16.48 -26.15 18.03
CA LEU A 362 -17.61 -26.23 17.09
C LEU A 362 -18.57 -25.04 17.26
N ILE A 363 -19.24 -24.60 16.18
CA ILE A 363 -20.41 -23.71 16.29
C ILE A 363 -21.68 -24.57 16.31
N GLU A 364 -22.60 -24.33 17.25
CA GLU A 364 -23.87 -25.07 17.36
C GLU A 364 -24.94 -24.46 16.44
N THR A 365 -25.05 -23.11 16.41
CA THR A 365 -26.13 -22.37 15.74
C THR A 365 -25.73 -20.93 15.42
N LEU A 366 -26.42 -20.31 14.45
CA LEU A 366 -26.22 -18.91 14.04
C LEU A 366 -27.53 -18.16 13.83
N ILE A 367 -27.48 -16.84 13.96
CA ILE A 367 -28.51 -15.90 13.50
C ILE A 367 -27.85 -14.72 12.75
N ILE A 368 -28.61 -14.04 11.90
CA ILE A 368 -28.14 -12.91 11.10
C ILE A 368 -28.99 -11.68 11.45
N ASP A 369 -28.33 -10.56 11.79
CA ASP A 369 -28.98 -9.33 12.25
C ASP A 369 -29.56 -8.49 11.09
N SER A 370 -30.06 -7.30 11.42
CA SER A 370 -30.61 -6.36 10.43
C SER A 370 -29.58 -5.80 9.43
N LYS A 371 -28.28 -5.86 9.74
CA LYS A 371 -27.14 -5.35 8.96
C LYS A 371 -26.30 -6.47 8.31
N ASP A 372 -26.87 -7.67 8.18
CA ASP A 372 -26.21 -8.91 7.70
C ASP A 372 -24.99 -9.39 8.53
N ASN A 373 -24.78 -8.91 9.77
CA ASN A 373 -23.79 -9.52 10.67
C ASN A 373 -24.28 -10.89 11.14
N VAL A 374 -23.36 -11.86 11.20
CA VAL A 374 -23.65 -13.20 11.70
C VAL A 374 -23.24 -13.33 13.15
N ILE A 375 -24.20 -13.48 14.05
CA ILE A 375 -23.94 -13.87 15.44
C ILE A 375 -23.96 -15.39 15.54
N VAL A 376 -22.89 -15.96 16.10
CA VAL A 376 -22.74 -17.41 16.32
C VAL A 376 -22.63 -17.71 17.81
N THR A 377 -23.13 -18.89 18.21
CA THR A 377 -22.78 -19.47 19.51
C THR A 377 -22.35 -20.92 19.34
N GLY A 378 -21.38 -21.31 20.14
CA GLY A 378 -20.70 -22.59 19.99
C GLY A 378 -20.06 -23.08 21.27
N THR A 379 -19.38 -24.20 21.14
CA THR A 379 -18.94 -25.03 22.24
C THR A 379 -17.48 -25.44 22.00
N TYR A 380 -16.62 -25.37 23.02
CA TYR A 380 -15.17 -25.61 22.88
C TYR A 380 -14.53 -26.34 24.07
N THR A 381 -13.41 -27.05 23.85
CA THR A 381 -12.65 -27.73 24.92
C THR A 381 -11.21 -27.24 25.10
N SER A 382 -10.70 -26.39 24.21
CA SER A 382 -9.34 -25.85 24.32
C SER A 382 -9.30 -24.34 24.09
N ALA A 383 -8.31 -23.67 24.68
CA ALA A 383 -8.15 -22.23 24.49
C ALA A 383 -7.75 -21.91 23.03
N PHE A 384 -8.45 -20.97 22.41
CA PHE A 384 -8.28 -20.59 21.01
C PHE A 384 -8.50 -19.08 20.79
N THR A 385 -8.44 -18.63 19.53
CA THR A 385 -8.51 -17.22 19.15
C THR A 385 -9.55 -16.99 18.08
N LEU A 386 -10.37 -15.94 18.23
CA LEU A 386 -11.27 -15.42 17.20
C LEU A 386 -10.96 -13.92 17.03
N GLY A 387 -10.56 -13.52 15.82
CA GLY A 387 -10.08 -12.17 15.55
C GLY A 387 -8.91 -11.79 16.47
N VAL A 388 -9.13 -10.82 17.37
CA VAL A 388 -8.17 -10.42 18.40
C VAL A 388 -8.41 -11.08 19.78
N ASP A 389 -9.59 -11.67 20.00
CA ASP A 389 -10.03 -12.16 21.30
C ASP A 389 -9.48 -13.57 21.62
N GLN A 390 -9.04 -13.73 22.88
CA GLN A 390 -8.45 -14.97 23.40
C GLN A 390 -9.45 -15.69 24.30
N LEU A 391 -10.07 -16.76 23.78
CA LEU A 391 -11.06 -17.54 24.52
C LEU A 391 -10.35 -18.58 25.39
N SER A 392 -10.48 -18.44 26.71
CA SER A 392 -9.85 -19.34 27.69
C SER A 392 -10.78 -20.47 28.13
N ASP A 393 -10.30 -21.70 28.06
CA ASP A 393 -10.85 -22.85 28.81
C ASP A 393 -10.83 -22.49 30.32
N LYS A 394 -12.01 -22.48 30.95
CA LYS A 394 -12.23 -22.01 32.31
C LYS A 394 -11.79 -23.02 33.38
N ASP A 395 -11.74 -24.30 33.05
CA ASP A 395 -11.43 -25.39 33.99
C ASP A 395 -10.05 -26.04 33.72
N SER A 396 -9.49 -25.79 32.53
CA SER A 396 -8.15 -26.15 32.06
C SER A 396 -7.89 -27.66 32.01
N ASN A 397 -8.92 -28.48 31.78
CA ASN A 397 -8.80 -29.95 31.74
C ASN A 397 -8.84 -30.57 30.33
N GLY A 398 -9.44 -29.92 29.33
CA GLY A 398 -9.49 -30.39 27.93
C GLY A 398 -10.38 -31.62 27.63
N GLU A 399 -11.10 -32.15 28.63
CA GLU A 399 -12.11 -33.23 28.49
C GLU A 399 -13.55 -32.71 28.59
N LYS A 400 -13.75 -31.44 28.98
CA LYS A 400 -15.06 -30.80 29.16
C LYS A 400 -15.20 -29.56 28.30
N ARG A 401 -16.45 -29.17 28.06
CA ARG A 401 -16.81 -28.05 27.21
C ARG A 401 -17.17 -26.78 27.99
N ASP A 402 -16.75 -25.64 27.44
CA ASP A 402 -17.25 -24.29 27.72
C ASP A 402 -17.98 -23.76 26.47
N VAL A 403 -18.64 -22.61 26.60
CA VAL A 403 -19.44 -21.97 25.53
C VAL A 403 -18.86 -20.62 25.12
N PHE A 404 -18.99 -20.28 23.84
CA PHE A 404 -18.67 -18.95 23.32
C PHE A 404 -19.84 -18.33 22.55
N VAL A 405 -19.77 -17.01 22.42
CA VAL A 405 -20.62 -16.18 21.56
C VAL A 405 -19.68 -15.24 20.79
N ALA A 406 -19.90 -15.05 19.50
CA ALA A 406 -19.05 -14.21 18.66
C ALA A 406 -19.84 -13.60 17.49
N GLN A 407 -19.33 -12.49 16.94
CA GLN A 407 -19.86 -11.84 15.75
C GLN A 407 -18.87 -11.96 14.58
N ILE A 408 -19.43 -12.20 13.40
CA ILE A 408 -18.76 -12.10 12.10
C ILE A 408 -19.45 -10.97 11.32
N ASP A 409 -18.68 -10.09 10.69
CA ASP A 409 -19.21 -9.02 9.83
C ASP A 409 -19.58 -9.52 8.41
N PRO A 410 -20.27 -8.72 7.58
CA PRO A 410 -20.51 -9.04 6.16
C PRO A 410 -19.22 -9.24 5.32
N ALA A 411 -18.08 -8.69 5.76
CA ALA A 411 -16.77 -8.93 5.16
C ALA A 411 -16.17 -10.31 5.53
N ASN A 412 -16.85 -11.07 6.41
CA ASN A 412 -16.51 -12.41 6.88
C ASN A 412 -15.28 -12.45 7.84
N GLU A 413 -15.02 -11.35 8.54
CA GLU A 413 -14.00 -11.23 9.59
C GLU A 413 -14.60 -11.28 11.01
N TRP A 414 -13.78 -11.63 12.01
CA TRP A 414 -14.22 -11.85 13.39
C TRP A 414 -14.18 -10.54 14.21
N VAL A 415 -15.34 -9.99 14.53
CA VAL A 415 -15.51 -8.64 15.10
C VAL A 415 -15.28 -8.58 16.62
N TRP A 416 -15.79 -9.59 17.35
CA TRP A 416 -15.58 -9.82 18.78
C TRP A 416 -15.95 -11.26 19.17
N ALA A 417 -15.40 -11.75 20.30
CA ALA A 417 -15.82 -13.00 20.91
C ALA A 417 -15.77 -12.97 22.46
N VAL A 418 -16.71 -13.65 23.11
CA VAL A 418 -16.78 -13.81 24.58
C VAL A 418 -17.01 -15.27 24.95
N SER A 419 -16.43 -15.73 26.07
CA SER A 419 -16.70 -17.07 26.59
C SER A 419 -17.38 -17.10 27.96
N ALA A 420 -18.41 -17.93 28.04
CA ALA A 420 -19.10 -18.35 29.25
C ALA A 420 -18.78 -19.81 29.57
N GLY A 421 -18.54 -20.12 30.83
CA GLY A 421 -18.02 -21.44 31.18
C GLY A 421 -17.81 -21.64 32.67
N GLY A 422 -17.31 -22.80 33.07
CA GLY A 422 -17.41 -23.22 34.46
C GLY A 422 -16.38 -24.25 34.91
N SER A 423 -16.90 -25.31 35.52
CA SER A 423 -16.23 -26.62 35.62
C SER A 423 -17.24 -27.74 35.34
N GLY A 424 -18.30 -27.37 34.61
CA GLY A 424 -19.29 -28.25 34.02
C GLY A 424 -18.78 -28.83 32.71
N ASP A 425 -19.63 -29.64 32.08
CA ASP A 425 -19.58 -29.82 30.63
C ASP A 425 -20.78 -28.99 30.12
N ASP A 426 -20.47 -27.76 29.70
CA ASP A 426 -21.42 -26.68 29.41
C ASP A 426 -21.51 -26.51 27.89
N VAL A 427 -22.73 -26.38 27.34
CA VAL A 427 -23.01 -26.58 25.90
C VAL A 427 -24.03 -25.57 25.40
N ALA A 428 -23.77 -24.90 24.26
CA ALA A 428 -24.77 -24.04 23.62
C ALA A 428 -25.81 -24.89 22.87
N ARG A 429 -27.03 -24.36 22.67
CA ARG A 429 -28.16 -25.12 22.11
C ARG A 429 -29.12 -24.32 21.21
N SER A 430 -29.22 -23.01 21.41
CA SER A 430 -30.11 -22.15 20.61
C SER A 430 -29.70 -20.70 20.78
N LEU A 431 -30.00 -19.88 19.76
CA LEU A 431 -29.62 -18.48 19.71
C LEU A 431 -30.77 -17.69 19.06
N HIS A 432 -31.18 -16.59 19.67
CA HIS A 432 -32.15 -15.64 19.10
C HIS A 432 -31.79 -14.22 19.52
N PHE A 433 -32.26 -13.22 18.75
CA PHE A 433 -32.21 -11.84 19.19
C PHE A 433 -33.27 -11.55 20.27
N ALA A 434 -32.89 -10.73 21.25
CA ALA A 434 -33.82 -9.96 22.05
C ALA A 434 -34.42 -8.79 21.22
N LEU A 435 -35.36 -8.02 21.79
CA LEU A 435 -35.98 -6.87 21.11
C LEU A 435 -35.02 -5.69 20.85
N ASP A 436 -33.79 -5.78 21.36
CA ASP A 436 -32.72 -4.80 21.25
C ASP A 436 -31.54 -5.32 20.39
N GLU A 437 -31.79 -6.38 19.60
CA GLU A 437 -30.81 -7.16 18.82
C GLU A 437 -29.60 -7.68 19.62
N SER A 438 -29.67 -7.67 20.96
CA SER A 438 -28.71 -8.41 21.80
C SER A 438 -28.93 -9.93 21.66
N PRO A 439 -27.85 -10.73 21.58
CA PRO A 439 -27.99 -12.18 21.53
C PRO A 439 -28.48 -12.76 22.86
N LEU A 440 -29.55 -13.54 22.78
CA LEU A 440 -30.06 -14.42 23.82
C LEU A 440 -29.63 -15.86 23.52
N ILE A 441 -28.78 -16.39 24.40
CA ILE A 441 -28.15 -17.71 24.25
C ILE A 441 -28.85 -18.72 25.16
N GLY A 442 -29.29 -19.83 24.58
CA GLY A 442 -29.81 -21.00 25.27
C GLY A 442 -28.74 -22.08 25.42
N MET A 443 -28.59 -22.59 26.65
CA MET A 443 -27.49 -23.47 27.05
C MET A 443 -27.98 -24.65 27.90
N ALA A 444 -27.23 -25.75 27.86
CA ALA A 444 -27.25 -26.80 28.88
C ALA A 444 -26.01 -26.65 29.77
N ILE A 445 -26.16 -26.72 31.09
CA ILE A 445 -25.11 -26.36 32.06
C ILE A 445 -24.95 -27.38 33.20
N GLN A 446 -23.72 -27.54 33.70
CA GLN A 446 -23.40 -28.42 34.83
C GLN A 446 -22.60 -27.70 35.92
N ASN A 447 -22.92 -27.98 37.19
CA ASN A 447 -22.32 -27.37 38.38
C ASN A 447 -22.60 -25.85 38.48
N THR A 448 -21.75 -25.01 37.90
CA THR A 448 -21.84 -23.53 37.99
C THR A 448 -21.02 -22.89 36.88
N VAL A 449 -21.66 -21.97 36.17
CA VAL A 449 -21.16 -21.29 34.99
C VAL A 449 -21.02 -19.80 35.29
N THR A 450 -20.05 -19.13 34.66
CA THR A 450 -19.81 -17.69 34.72
C THR A 450 -20.01 -17.11 33.33
N MET A 451 -20.84 -16.07 33.22
CA MET A 451 -21.37 -15.48 31.98
C MET A 451 -21.15 -13.96 32.04
N GLY A 452 -19.96 -13.50 31.66
CA GLY A 452 -19.52 -12.14 32.00
C GLY A 452 -19.56 -11.90 33.51
N ASN A 453 -20.39 -10.93 33.95
CA ASN A 453 -20.60 -10.62 35.36
C ASN A 453 -21.72 -11.46 36.04
N PHE A 454 -22.41 -12.33 35.30
CA PHE A 454 -23.43 -13.23 35.85
C PHE A 454 -22.86 -14.59 36.22
N SER A 455 -23.54 -15.30 37.12
CA SER A 455 -23.26 -16.72 37.39
C SER A 455 -24.53 -17.46 37.79
N VAL A 456 -24.71 -18.64 37.19
CA VAL A 456 -25.86 -19.54 37.38
C VAL A 456 -25.34 -20.94 37.73
N SER A 457 -26.16 -21.74 38.43
CA SER A 457 -25.80 -23.09 38.87
C SER A 457 -26.83 -24.12 38.39
N SER A 458 -26.36 -25.34 38.15
CA SER A 458 -27.23 -26.50 37.97
C SER A 458 -27.62 -27.10 39.34
N SER A 459 -28.78 -27.73 39.39
CA SER A 459 -29.47 -28.21 40.61
C SER A 459 -29.30 -29.71 40.83
N GLY A 460 -28.83 -30.42 39.80
CA GLY A 460 -28.63 -31.88 39.81
C GLY A 460 -27.43 -32.32 39.00
N TYR A 461 -27.67 -32.63 37.72
CA TYR A 461 -26.65 -33.02 36.76
C TYR A 461 -26.49 -31.93 35.69
N SER A 462 -27.33 -31.97 34.66
CA SER A 462 -27.43 -30.96 33.60
C SER A 462 -28.77 -30.24 33.70
N ASP A 463 -28.73 -28.93 33.92
CA ASP A 463 -29.90 -28.03 33.94
C ASP A 463 -29.88 -27.15 32.67
N ILE A 464 -30.97 -26.45 32.36
CA ILE A 464 -30.96 -25.45 31.28
C ILE A 464 -30.64 -24.05 31.80
N ALA A 465 -30.03 -23.22 30.95
CA ALA A 465 -29.82 -21.79 31.20
C ALA A 465 -30.15 -20.94 29.97
N LEU A 466 -30.54 -19.70 30.24
CA LEU A 466 -30.74 -18.63 29.26
C LEU A 466 -29.90 -17.42 29.68
N TRP A 467 -29.14 -16.87 28.76
CA TRP A 467 -28.26 -15.70 28.98
C TRP A 467 -28.53 -14.66 27.90
N ASN A 468 -29.13 -13.51 28.28
CA ASN A 468 -29.14 -12.33 27.43
C ASN A 468 -27.80 -11.61 27.60
N TYR A 469 -27.04 -11.52 26.52
CA TYR A 469 -25.76 -10.81 26.43
C TYR A 469 -25.93 -9.45 25.73
N ALA A 470 -26.65 -8.53 26.38
CA ALA A 470 -26.64 -7.12 26.02
C ALA A 470 -25.35 -6.44 26.52
N ARG A 471 -24.80 -5.51 25.73
CA ARG A 471 -23.66 -4.64 26.02
C ARG A 471 -23.99 -3.22 25.55
N ASP A 472 -23.27 -2.25 26.09
CA ASP A 472 -23.13 -0.86 25.66
C ASP A 472 -21.61 -0.62 25.62
N HIS A 473 -20.99 -0.58 24.42
CA HIS A 473 -19.53 -0.71 24.28
C HIS A 473 -18.77 0.60 24.49
N ASP A 474 -19.31 1.72 24.02
CA ASP A 474 -18.69 3.05 24.09
C ASP A 474 -19.33 3.98 25.14
N SER A 475 -20.40 3.52 25.82
CA SER A 475 -21.10 4.19 26.92
C SER A 475 -21.95 5.40 26.50
N ASP A 476 -22.55 5.35 25.33
CA ASP A 476 -23.50 6.36 24.82
C ASP A 476 -24.90 6.24 25.48
N GLY A 477 -25.33 5.02 25.82
CA GLY A 477 -26.61 4.69 26.48
C GLY A 477 -27.61 3.87 25.65
N ILE A 478 -27.29 3.53 24.40
CA ILE A 478 -27.89 2.51 23.55
C ILE A 478 -27.17 1.17 23.83
N THR A 479 -27.60 0.07 23.21
CA THR A 479 -26.98 -1.26 23.34
C THR A 479 -26.52 -1.77 22.00
N ASP A 480 -25.34 -2.40 21.92
CA ASP A 480 -24.59 -2.74 20.70
C ASP A 480 -25.41 -3.31 19.51
N GLY A 481 -26.51 -4.03 19.75
CA GLY A 481 -27.39 -4.54 18.68
C GLY A 481 -28.43 -3.53 18.16
N SER A 482 -28.93 -2.64 19.02
CA SER A 482 -29.87 -1.56 18.66
C SER A 482 -29.16 -0.31 18.17
N ASP A 483 -27.84 -0.31 18.25
CA ASP A 483 -26.97 0.81 17.94
C ASP A 483 -26.60 0.79 16.45
N ASN A 484 -26.71 1.92 15.78
CA ASN A 484 -26.20 2.06 14.41
C ASN A 484 -24.69 2.34 14.36
N CYS A 485 -24.09 2.84 15.45
CA CYS A 485 -22.64 2.97 15.62
C CYS A 485 -22.10 2.31 16.91
N PRO A 486 -22.09 0.95 17.02
CA PRO A 486 -21.73 0.19 18.24
C PRO A 486 -20.30 0.36 18.80
N ARG A 487 -19.55 1.35 18.33
CA ARG A 487 -18.18 1.70 18.70
C ARG A 487 -17.90 3.22 18.67
N VAL A 488 -18.86 4.06 18.25
CA VAL A 488 -18.69 5.52 18.12
C VAL A 488 -19.89 6.31 18.68
N ALA A 489 -19.99 6.28 20.01
CA ALA A 489 -21.00 6.93 20.86
C ALA A 489 -21.78 8.10 20.26
N ASN A 490 -22.99 7.81 19.76
CA ASN A 490 -23.88 8.74 19.06
C ASN A 490 -25.32 8.77 19.65
N PRO A 491 -25.56 9.31 20.86
CA PRO A 491 -26.83 9.14 21.62
C PRO A 491 -28.11 9.73 21.04
N GLU A 492 -28.03 10.34 19.85
CA GLU A 492 -29.18 10.82 19.11
C GLU A 492 -29.56 9.89 17.95
N GLN A 493 -28.71 8.88 17.64
CA GLN A 493 -28.87 7.85 16.60
C GLN A 493 -29.36 8.46 15.29
N LEU A 494 -28.50 9.32 14.73
CA LEU A 494 -28.68 9.90 13.40
C LEU A 494 -28.20 8.88 12.36
N ASP A 495 -28.89 8.91 11.23
CA ASP A 495 -28.91 7.98 10.11
C ASP A 495 -29.57 8.84 9.00
N THR A 496 -28.76 9.42 8.12
CA THR A 496 -29.18 10.51 7.24
C THR A 496 -29.72 10.02 5.89
N ASP A 497 -29.12 8.99 5.27
CA ASP A 497 -29.62 8.34 4.05
C ASP A 497 -30.69 7.26 4.33
N GLY A 498 -30.52 6.46 5.39
CA GLY A 498 -31.37 5.34 5.78
C GLY A 498 -30.78 3.92 5.59
N ASP A 499 -29.46 3.73 5.43
CA ASP A 499 -28.84 2.42 5.11
C ASP A 499 -28.74 1.43 6.30
N LEU A 500 -28.83 1.93 7.55
CA LEU A 500 -28.68 1.27 8.86
C LEU A 500 -27.34 1.46 9.61
N TYR A 501 -26.30 2.06 9.02
CA TYR A 501 -25.22 2.70 9.77
C TYR A 501 -25.69 4.07 10.27
N GLY A 502 -24.78 4.99 10.58
CA GLY A 502 -25.14 6.27 11.18
C GLY A 502 -23.99 7.25 11.19
N ASP A 503 -24.32 8.53 11.16
CA ASP A 503 -23.40 9.57 10.69
C ASP A 503 -21.99 9.53 11.36
N PRO A 504 -21.85 9.24 12.68
CA PRO A 504 -20.54 9.17 13.31
C PRO A 504 -19.68 7.92 13.01
N CYS A 505 -20.15 6.98 12.19
CA CYS A 505 -19.45 5.74 11.85
C CYS A 505 -19.73 5.19 10.44
N ASP A 506 -20.45 5.94 9.61
CA ASP A 506 -20.49 5.69 8.18
C ASP A 506 -19.14 6.04 7.51
N ASP A 507 -19.02 5.70 6.23
CA ASP A 507 -18.01 6.25 5.32
C ASP A 507 -18.65 7.17 4.23
N ASP A 508 -20.00 7.25 4.13
CA ASP A 508 -20.82 7.99 3.12
C ASP A 508 -22.18 8.42 3.73
N ASP A 509 -22.21 9.51 4.51
CA ASP A 509 -23.39 9.97 5.31
C ASP A 509 -24.71 10.17 4.51
N ASP A 510 -24.62 10.45 3.21
CA ASP A 510 -25.69 10.95 2.33
C ASP A 510 -26.20 9.90 1.32
N GLY A 511 -25.38 8.88 1.03
CA GLY A 511 -25.67 7.77 0.12
C GLY A 511 -25.42 8.08 -1.36
N ASP A 512 -24.61 9.11 -1.64
CA ASP A 512 -24.32 9.63 -2.97
C ASP A 512 -23.23 8.82 -3.72
N SER A 513 -22.39 8.07 -3.00
CA SER A 513 -21.19 7.33 -3.46
C SER A 513 -19.85 8.09 -3.48
N ILE A 514 -19.78 9.31 -2.95
CA ILE A 514 -18.58 10.02 -2.50
C ILE A 514 -18.57 9.97 -0.97
N GLY A 515 -17.46 9.53 -0.36
CA GLY A 515 -17.38 9.41 1.10
C GLY A 515 -16.86 10.68 1.79
N ASP A 516 -17.30 10.93 3.02
CA ASP A 516 -17.13 12.17 3.82
C ASP A 516 -15.72 12.80 3.83
N ASP A 517 -14.66 11.99 3.69
CA ASP A 517 -13.26 12.46 3.68
C ASP A 517 -12.90 13.14 2.33
N TRP A 518 -13.84 13.14 1.36
CA TRP A 518 -13.79 13.72 0.01
C TRP A 518 -15.06 14.47 -0.43
N ASP A 519 -16.12 14.50 0.37
CA ASP A 519 -17.35 15.26 0.10
C ASP A 519 -17.29 16.65 0.80
N ASP A 520 -17.40 17.76 0.06
CA ASP A 520 -17.37 19.11 0.64
C ASP A 520 -18.78 19.61 1.09
N CYS A 521 -19.84 18.85 0.78
CA CYS A 521 -21.25 19.11 1.10
C CYS A 521 -21.83 18.31 2.29
N THR A 522 -21.08 17.40 2.92
CA THR A 522 -21.60 16.39 3.86
C THR A 522 -22.52 16.94 4.97
N PRO A 523 -23.74 16.40 5.18
CA PRO A 523 -24.40 15.27 4.50
C PRO A 523 -25.57 15.69 3.57
N GLY A 524 -25.30 16.61 2.63
CA GLY A 524 -26.02 16.80 1.34
C GLY A 524 -27.57 16.81 1.24
N GLU A 525 -28.06 16.43 0.05
CA GLU A 525 -29.45 16.16 -0.32
C GLU A 525 -29.63 14.67 -0.66
N THR A 526 -29.83 13.80 0.34
CA THR A 526 -29.87 12.34 0.11
C THR A 526 -30.79 11.84 -1.03
N GLY A 527 -30.34 10.79 -1.73
CA GLY A 527 -31.14 10.04 -2.71
C GLY A 527 -30.96 10.41 -4.19
N TRP A 528 -29.76 10.88 -4.55
CA TRP A 528 -29.22 10.94 -5.92
C TRP A 528 -28.00 10.01 -5.99
N ILE A 529 -27.00 10.31 -6.83
CA ILE A 529 -25.64 9.74 -6.81
C ILE A 529 -24.71 10.67 -7.58
N SER A 530 -23.45 10.78 -7.15
CA SER A 530 -22.39 11.45 -7.89
C SER A 530 -22.21 10.83 -9.27
N SER A 531 -22.14 11.70 -10.28
CA SER A 531 -21.79 11.33 -11.65
C SER A 531 -21.56 12.59 -12.49
N PRO A 532 -20.68 12.59 -13.52
CA PRO A 532 -20.40 13.72 -14.43
C PRO A 532 -21.57 14.21 -15.34
N ILE A 533 -22.76 14.35 -14.77
CA ILE A 533 -24.07 14.82 -15.28
C ILE A 533 -24.95 15.36 -14.12
N THR A 534 -24.47 15.32 -12.87
CA THR A 534 -25.18 15.66 -11.61
C THR A 534 -24.27 16.16 -10.49
N ASP A 535 -22.97 15.90 -10.64
CA ASP A 535 -21.81 16.38 -9.88
C ASP A 535 -20.69 16.37 -10.96
N HIS A 536 -20.16 17.53 -11.33
CA HIS A 536 -19.30 17.67 -12.53
C HIS A 536 -17.81 17.50 -12.22
N ASP A 537 -17.35 17.98 -11.07
CA ASP A 537 -15.95 17.89 -10.63
C ASP A 537 -15.62 16.64 -9.80
N SER A 538 -16.65 15.99 -9.22
CA SER A 538 -16.60 14.85 -8.28
C SER A 538 -16.23 15.20 -6.83
N ASP A 539 -16.72 16.34 -6.30
CA ASP A 539 -16.58 16.76 -4.89
C ASP A 539 -17.74 16.36 -3.95
N GLY A 540 -18.77 15.65 -4.42
CA GLY A 540 -19.93 15.26 -3.61
C GLY A 540 -21.02 16.33 -3.45
N CYS A 541 -20.74 17.59 -3.80
CA CYS A 541 -21.78 18.58 -4.02
C CYS A 541 -22.53 18.34 -5.34
N ARG A 542 -23.71 18.95 -5.44
CA ARG A 542 -24.65 18.73 -6.54
C ARG A 542 -24.99 20.01 -7.28
N ASP A 543 -24.55 20.11 -8.53
CA ASP A 543 -24.75 21.23 -9.48
C ASP A 543 -26.21 21.75 -9.55
N ALA A 544 -27.19 20.88 -9.25
CA ALA A 544 -28.60 21.24 -9.27
C ALA A 544 -29.14 21.98 -8.02
N SER A 545 -28.44 21.99 -6.87
CA SER A 545 -29.07 22.35 -5.57
C SER A 545 -28.18 22.90 -4.45
N GLU A 546 -26.97 22.38 -4.24
CA GLU A 546 -26.13 22.73 -3.07
C GLU A 546 -24.70 23.14 -3.39
N ASP A 547 -24.18 22.65 -4.52
CA ASP A 547 -22.99 23.19 -5.17
C ASP A 547 -23.15 24.70 -5.47
N LEU A 548 -22.02 25.37 -5.58
CA LEU A 548 -21.85 26.80 -5.83
C LEU A 548 -20.64 27.11 -6.73
N ASP A 549 -19.90 26.11 -7.23
CA ASP A 549 -18.65 26.25 -7.99
C ASP A 549 -18.41 25.02 -8.90
N ASP A 550 -19.41 24.66 -9.74
CA ASP A 550 -19.55 23.40 -10.52
C ASP A 550 -18.27 22.71 -11.12
N ASP A 551 -17.11 23.37 -11.28
CA ASP A 551 -15.82 22.76 -11.72
C ASP A 551 -14.58 22.97 -10.81
N GLU A 552 -14.77 23.57 -9.62
CA GLU A 552 -13.79 23.96 -8.58
C GLU A 552 -12.57 24.75 -9.11
N ASP A 553 -12.78 25.62 -10.12
CA ASP A 553 -11.76 26.60 -10.50
C ASP A 553 -11.61 27.76 -9.48
N GLY A 554 -12.65 27.97 -8.65
CA GLY A 554 -12.77 28.98 -7.60
C GLY A 554 -13.58 30.25 -7.97
N ILE A 555 -14.37 30.24 -9.05
CA ILE A 555 -15.10 31.40 -9.63
C ILE A 555 -16.63 31.25 -9.63
N PHE A 556 -17.23 30.60 -8.62
CA PHE A 556 -18.70 30.43 -8.39
C PHE A 556 -19.64 30.71 -9.60
N ASP A 557 -20.35 29.70 -10.12
CA ASP A 557 -21.21 29.66 -11.33
C ASP A 557 -22.15 30.89 -11.59
N LEU A 558 -22.46 31.69 -10.56
CA LEU A 558 -23.12 32.99 -10.66
C LEU A 558 -22.27 34.09 -11.35
N TYR A 559 -20.95 33.92 -11.46
CA TYR A 559 -19.98 34.91 -11.95
C TYR A 559 -19.16 34.44 -13.15
N ASP A 560 -18.97 33.14 -13.31
CA ASP A 560 -18.33 32.47 -14.44
C ASP A 560 -19.16 32.58 -15.76
N GLU A 561 -18.50 32.55 -16.93
CA GLU A 561 -19.12 32.35 -18.26
C GLU A 561 -19.07 30.88 -18.77
N CYS A 562 -18.39 29.96 -18.05
CA CYS A 562 -18.09 28.56 -18.38
C CYS A 562 -18.54 27.41 -17.41
N PRO A 563 -19.55 27.49 -16.50
CA PRO A 563 -19.65 26.63 -15.28
C PRO A 563 -19.40 25.12 -15.39
N GLU A 564 -19.86 24.46 -16.45
CA GLU A 564 -19.50 23.06 -16.73
C GLU A 564 -18.07 22.98 -17.35
N GLY A 565 -17.05 23.50 -16.63
CA GLY A 565 -15.70 23.80 -17.12
C GLY A 565 -14.68 22.64 -17.11
N PRO A 566 -13.38 22.89 -17.33
CA PRO A 566 -12.34 21.87 -17.36
C PRO A 566 -11.77 21.53 -15.96
N VAL A 567 -12.51 20.77 -15.16
CA VAL A 567 -12.17 20.27 -13.81
C VAL A 567 -10.67 20.00 -13.57
N GLY A 568 -10.16 20.52 -12.44
CA GLY A 568 -8.82 20.21 -11.91
C GLY A 568 -7.72 21.24 -12.24
N TRP A 569 -8.13 22.43 -12.69
CA TRP A 569 -7.33 23.65 -12.75
C TRP A 569 -7.74 24.61 -11.62
N THR A 570 -7.33 25.88 -11.67
CA THR A 570 -7.91 26.99 -10.86
C THR A 570 -7.69 28.30 -11.63
N SER A 571 -8.64 29.24 -11.60
CA SER A 571 -8.49 30.53 -12.28
C SER A 571 -7.45 31.41 -11.58
N THR A 572 -6.40 31.75 -12.33
CA THR A 572 -5.34 32.68 -11.93
C THR A 572 -5.04 33.64 -13.07
N ILE A 573 -4.44 34.80 -12.78
CA ILE A 573 -4.16 35.80 -13.82
C ILE A 573 -3.06 35.34 -14.82
N GLU A 574 -2.47 34.18 -14.57
CA GLU A 574 -1.47 33.52 -15.40
C GLU A 574 -2.07 32.50 -16.40
N ASN A 575 -3.29 31.98 -16.16
CA ASN A 575 -3.99 30.99 -17.01
C ASN A 575 -5.45 31.37 -17.37
N ASP A 576 -5.95 32.49 -16.86
CA ASP A 576 -7.20 33.17 -17.25
C ASP A 576 -6.94 34.69 -17.12
N GLU A 577 -6.66 35.38 -18.24
CA GLU A 577 -6.36 36.83 -18.21
C GLU A 577 -7.59 37.66 -17.75
N ASN A 578 -8.79 37.10 -17.89
CA ASN A 578 -10.07 37.76 -17.67
C ASN A 578 -10.49 37.73 -16.19
N GLN A 579 -10.18 36.62 -15.50
CA GLN A 579 -10.98 36.09 -14.38
C GLN A 579 -12.47 36.00 -14.76
N ASP A 580 -12.77 35.21 -15.80
CA ASP A 580 -14.13 34.86 -16.21
C ASP A 580 -14.44 33.36 -16.24
N GLY A 581 -13.55 32.53 -15.66
CA GLY A 581 -13.76 31.09 -15.37
C GLY A 581 -13.60 30.16 -16.57
N CYS A 582 -13.08 30.68 -17.67
CA CYS A 582 -12.77 29.92 -18.87
C CYS A 582 -11.25 29.79 -19.05
N GLU A 583 -10.70 28.57 -18.94
CA GLU A 583 -9.27 28.28 -19.19
C GLU A 583 -8.81 28.86 -20.55
N ASP A 584 -7.80 29.74 -20.52
CA ASP A 584 -7.19 30.30 -21.72
C ASP A 584 -6.23 29.29 -22.38
N VAL A 585 -6.03 29.42 -23.69
CA VAL A 585 -5.29 28.41 -24.47
C VAL A 585 -3.78 28.57 -24.31
N ASP A 586 -3.10 27.52 -23.84
CA ASP A 586 -1.68 27.25 -24.06
C ASP A 586 -1.52 26.29 -25.26
N THR A 587 -0.87 26.74 -26.34
CA THR A 587 -0.75 25.98 -27.60
C THR A 587 0.33 24.89 -27.58
N ASP A 588 1.37 24.98 -26.74
CA ASP A 588 2.52 24.06 -26.79
C ASP A 588 2.89 23.35 -25.46
N GLY A 589 2.42 23.87 -24.33
CA GLY A 589 2.46 23.25 -23.01
C GLY A 589 3.56 23.76 -22.07
N ASP A 590 4.08 24.98 -22.26
CA ASP A 590 5.15 25.56 -21.44
C ASP A 590 4.67 26.07 -20.06
N GLY A 591 3.38 26.43 -19.94
CA GLY A 591 2.77 26.98 -18.74
C GLY A 591 2.43 28.48 -18.81
N TYR A 592 2.55 29.13 -19.98
CA TYR A 592 1.99 30.44 -20.28
C TYR A 592 0.97 30.32 -21.43
N VAL A 593 -0.14 31.05 -21.33
CA VAL A 593 -1.18 31.04 -22.38
C VAL A 593 -0.77 31.91 -23.58
N ASP A 594 -1.32 31.63 -24.77
CA ASP A 594 -1.09 32.29 -26.07
C ASP A 594 -1.12 33.84 -26.03
N GLN A 595 -1.78 34.43 -25.02
CA GLN A 595 -1.89 35.88 -24.79
C GLN A 595 -0.73 36.50 -23.99
N LEU A 596 -0.03 35.69 -23.18
CA LEU A 596 1.04 36.10 -22.26
C LEU A 596 2.41 35.59 -22.69
N ASP A 597 2.44 34.50 -23.46
CA ASP A 597 3.62 33.87 -24.05
C ASP A 597 4.21 34.70 -25.22
N LYS A 598 5.55 34.76 -25.28
CA LYS A 598 6.33 35.41 -26.35
C LYS A 598 6.59 34.50 -27.56
N CYS A 599 6.54 33.19 -27.38
CA CYS A 599 6.76 32.17 -28.40
C CYS A 599 5.62 31.11 -28.51
N PRO A 600 4.34 31.47 -28.80
CA PRO A 600 3.16 30.56 -28.81
C PRO A 600 3.10 29.36 -29.78
N GLU A 601 4.22 28.87 -30.28
CA GLU A 601 4.35 27.57 -30.94
C GLU A 601 5.65 26.81 -30.51
N ILE A 602 6.44 27.32 -29.53
CA ILE A 602 7.75 26.80 -29.10
C ILE A 602 8.00 26.94 -27.58
N TYR A 603 7.68 25.89 -26.81
CA TYR A 603 8.07 25.66 -25.41
C TYR A 603 9.48 26.19 -25.04
N ASP A 604 9.55 27.20 -24.17
CA ASP A 604 10.81 27.82 -23.74
C ASP A 604 10.91 28.11 -22.21
N ASP A 605 11.49 29.26 -21.82
CA ASP A 605 11.48 29.77 -20.43
C ASP A 605 11.19 31.28 -20.32
N GLN A 606 10.54 31.84 -21.35
CA GLN A 606 10.17 33.24 -21.55
C GLN A 606 11.34 34.24 -21.53
N SER A 607 12.55 33.74 -21.84
CA SER A 607 13.73 34.57 -22.13
C SER A 607 13.50 35.45 -23.36
N ASP A 608 14.12 36.62 -23.34
CA ASP A 608 13.86 37.80 -24.19
C ASP A 608 15.00 38.76 -23.89
N LEU A 609 16.14 38.50 -24.55
CA LEU A 609 17.43 39.11 -24.22
C LEU A 609 17.54 40.58 -24.69
N ASP A 610 16.89 40.95 -25.81
CA ASP A 610 16.86 42.32 -26.33
C ASP A 610 15.72 43.20 -25.75
N GLY A 611 14.57 42.60 -25.41
CA GLY A 611 13.40 43.30 -24.89
C GLY A 611 12.35 43.74 -25.93
N ASP A 612 12.38 43.22 -27.16
CA ASP A 612 11.37 43.43 -28.23
C ASP A 612 10.00 42.85 -27.84
N GLY A 613 10.00 41.68 -27.19
CA GLY A 613 8.80 40.94 -26.77
C GLY A 613 8.46 39.72 -27.63
N ILE A 614 9.32 39.36 -28.59
CA ILE A 614 9.53 37.98 -29.04
C ILE A 614 10.47 37.30 -27.99
N GLY A 615 10.61 35.97 -28.01
CA GLY A 615 11.51 35.25 -27.09
C GLY A 615 12.68 34.55 -27.80
N ASP A 616 13.78 34.36 -27.05
CA ASP A 616 15.06 33.76 -27.50
C ASP A 616 14.87 32.44 -28.29
N ALA A 617 13.80 31.67 -28.01
CA ALA A 617 13.58 30.36 -28.62
C ALA A 617 12.87 30.40 -29.99
N CYS A 618 12.23 31.52 -30.36
CA CYS A 618 11.49 31.67 -31.61
C CYS A 618 11.98 32.78 -32.55
N GLU A 619 13.03 33.52 -32.16
CA GLU A 619 13.73 34.49 -33.00
C GLU A 619 15.00 33.91 -33.68
N ASN A 620 15.87 34.79 -34.19
CA ASN A 620 17.09 34.43 -34.92
C ASN A 620 18.16 35.56 -34.96
N ASP A 621 18.12 36.47 -33.98
CA ASP A 621 18.87 37.74 -33.86
C ASP A 621 18.91 38.07 -32.35
N THR A 622 19.40 37.11 -31.54
CA THR A 622 18.99 36.91 -30.13
C THR A 622 19.30 38.06 -29.17
N ASP A 623 20.31 38.90 -29.44
CA ASP A 623 20.61 40.10 -28.66
C ASP A 623 20.25 41.41 -29.38
N GLY A 624 19.56 41.34 -30.53
CA GLY A 624 19.01 42.49 -31.26
C GLY A 624 20.05 43.37 -31.96
N ASP A 625 21.28 42.88 -32.09
CA ASP A 625 22.42 43.55 -32.69
C ASP A 625 22.25 43.77 -34.21
N GLY A 626 21.53 42.87 -34.90
CA GLY A 626 21.26 42.93 -36.34
C GLY A 626 22.12 42.02 -37.23
N ILE A 627 23.09 41.29 -36.67
CA ILE A 627 23.62 40.05 -37.23
C ILE A 627 22.70 38.88 -36.81
N LEU A 628 22.69 37.79 -37.58
CA LEU A 628 21.86 36.62 -37.26
C LEU A 628 22.72 35.54 -36.61
N ASP A 629 22.19 34.76 -35.66
CA ASP A 629 22.96 33.74 -34.90
C ASP A 629 23.61 32.60 -35.73
N GLU A 630 23.39 32.52 -37.06
CA GLU A 630 24.17 31.66 -37.98
C GLU A 630 25.52 32.28 -38.40
N TYR A 631 25.70 33.59 -38.20
CA TYR A 631 26.78 34.44 -38.74
C TYR A 631 27.45 35.32 -37.69
N ASP A 632 27.14 35.12 -36.42
CA ASP A 632 27.63 35.88 -35.27
C ASP A 632 28.51 34.98 -34.37
N GLU A 633 29.69 35.45 -33.94
CA GLU A 633 30.58 34.72 -33.02
C GLU A 633 30.26 35.02 -31.52
N CYS A 634 29.39 36.00 -31.26
CA CYS A 634 28.95 36.46 -29.94
C CYS A 634 27.44 36.35 -29.56
N PRO A 635 26.57 35.43 -30.07
CA PRO A 635 25.08 35.56 -30.07
C PRO A 635 24.37 35.33 -28.72
N SER A 636 24.73 36.12 -27.74
CA SER A 636 24.24 36.18 -26.35
C SER A 636 24.97 37.31 -25.60
N ASP A 637 25.14 38.43 -26.28
CA ASP A 637 25.84 39.63 -25.83
C ASP A 637 24.93 40.54 -24.99
N SER A 638 24.75 41.80 -25.37
CA SER A 638 24.17 42.85 -24.52
C SER A 638 23.55 43.95 -25.38
N PHE A 639 22.26 43.79 -25.71
CA PHE A 639 21.25 44.64 -26.38
C PHE A 639 21.36 46.19 -26.46
N ASP A 640 22.37 46.83 -25.86
CA ASP A 640 22.60 48.27 -25.80
C ASP A 640 23.50 48.79 -26.97
N TRP A 641 23.73 47.97 -28.03
CA TRP A 641 24.47 48.31 -29.26
C TRP A 641 23.95 47.55 -30.50
N VAL A 642 24.63 47.71 -31.65
CA VAL A 642 24.39 47.05 -32.95
C VAL A 642 25.71 47.04 -33.73
N SER A 643 25.97 46.02 -34.55
CA SER A 643 27.17 45.89 -35.38
C SER A 643 27.28 47.06 -36.38
N GLU A 644 28.16 48.00 -36.05
CA GLU A 644 28.60 49.10 -36.91
C GLU A 644 30.13 49.14 -36.88
N HIS A 645 30.78 49.21 -38.06
CA HIS A 645 32.23 49.29 -38.30
C HIS A 645 33.04 50.36 -37.50
N ASP A 646 32.38 51.24 -36.74
CA ASP A 646 33.02 52.18 -35.80
C ASP A 646 33.21 51.57 -34.37
N ILE A 647 32.67 50.37 -34.08
CA ILE A 647 32.65 49.68 -32.76
C ILE A 647 32.71 48.13 -32.80
N ASP A 648 32.66 47.54 -33.99
CA ASP A 648 32.90 46.14 -34.36
C ASP A 648 33.59 46.24 -35.75
N HIS A 649 34.92 46.17 -35.79
CA HIS A 649 35.69 46.59 -36.97
C HIS A 649 35.65 45.56 -38.11
N ASP A 650 35.65 44.26 -37.84
CA ASP A 650 35.60 43.20 -38.86
C ASP A 650 34.15 42.79 -39.28
N GLN A 651 33.15 43.02 -38.42
CA GLN A 651 31.73 42.62 -38.53
C GLN A 651 31.44 41.11 -38.33
N ASP A 652 32.00 40.51 -37.28
CA ASP A 652 31.65 39.16 -36.78
C ASP A 652 30.55 39.13 -35.69
N GLY A 653 30.08 40.29 -35.20
CA GLY A 653 29.08 40.41 -34.12
C GLY A 653 29.66 40.47 -32.70
N CYS A 654 30.96 40.24 -32.54
CA CYS A 654 31.68 40.56 -31.31
C CYS A 654 32.12 42.03 -31.28
N ARG A 655 32.25 42.57 -30.07
CA ARG A 655 32.55 43.99 -29.86
C ARG A 655 34.01 44.23 -29.46
N ASP A 656 34.72 45.01 -30.28
CA ASP A 656 36.04 45.63 -30.05
C ASP A 656 36.38 45.91 -28.56
N ALA A 657 35.43 46.51 -27.85
CA ALA A 657 35.71 47.24 -26.62
C ALA A 657 35.90 46.34 -25.37
N ASP A 658 35.29 45.16 -25.36
CA ASP A 658 35.27 44.24 -24.21
C ASP A 658 34.84 42.79 -24.50
N ARG A 659 34.62 42.39 -25.76
CA ARG A 659 34.10 41.07 -26.14
C ARG A 659 34.93 40.36 -27.19
N ASP A 660 35.40 41.09 -28.19
CA ASP A 660 36.45 40.65 -29.10
C ASP A 660 37.86 40.83 -28.47
N ALA A 661 38.88 40.24 -29.10
CA ALA A 661 40.31 40.38 -28.83
C ALA A 661 41.18 40.03 -30.07
N ASP A 662 40.62 40.08 -31.27
CA ASP A 662 41.24 39.84 -32.59
C ASP A 662 40.66 40.89 -33.56
N ASP A 663 40.73 42.18 -33.19
CA ASP A 663 39.92 43.34 -33.69
C ASP A 663 39.71 43.45 -35.23
N ASP A 664 40.48 42.76 -36.09
CA ASP A 664 40.32 42.74 -37.56
C ASP A 664 40.22 41.34 -38.22
N GLY A 665 40.23 40.27 -37.43
CA GLY A 665 39.97 38.89 -37.85
C GLY A 665 41.10 38.21 -38.62
N ASP A 666 42.34 38.72 -38.57
CA ASP A 666 43.50 38.07 -39.19
C ASP A 666 43.98 36.78 -38.48
N ASN A 667 43.63 36.59 -37.20
CA ASN A 667 44.09 35.54 -36.26
C ASN A 667 45.31 35.91 -35.38
N VAL A 668 45.70 37.19 -35.28
CA VAL A 668 46.71 37.71 -34.34
C VAL A 668 46.08 38.69 -33.34
N LEU A 669 45.86 38.21 -32.11
CA LEU A 669 45.22 38.97 -31.02
C LEU A 669 45.89 40.34 -30.72
N ASP A 670 45.11 41.40 -30.46
CA ASP A 670 45.55 42.81 -30.23
C ASP A 670 46.64 43.05 -29.16
N LEU A 671 46.94 42.04 -28.34
CA LEU A 671 48.02 42.07 -27.33
C LEU A 671 49.35 41.49 -27.84
N SER A 672 49.41 41.06 -29.09
CA SER A 672 50.58 40.47 -29.76
C SER A 672 50.64 40.83 -31.25
N ASP A 673 49.84 41.81 -31.64
CA ASP A 673 49.83 42.50 -32.93
C ASP A 673 50.23 43.97 -32.72
N ASP A 674 51.08 44.54 -33.59
CA ASP A 674 51.47 45.96 -33.58
C ASP A 674 50.59 46.82 -34.54
N CYS A 675 49.69 46.19 -35.33
CA CYS A 675 48.66 46.77 -36.19
C CYS A 675 47.15 46.53 -35.82
N PRO A 676 46.64 46.52 -34.55
CA PRO A 676 45.31 45.95 -34.21
C PRO A 676 44.03 46.74 -34.57
N ARG A 677 43.86 47.00 -35.85
CA ARG A 677 42.68 47.46 -36.62
C ARG A 677 43.17 47.75 -38.04
N GLY A 678 43.89 46.79 -38.62
CA GLY A 678 44.54 46.89 -39.92
C GLY A 678 43.58 46.60 -41.06
N GLU A 679 44.10 46.09 -42.17
CA GLU A 679 43.27 45.52 -43.24
C GLU A 679 42.62 44.22 -42.74
N ILE A 680 41.28 44.15 -42.70
CA ILE A 680 40.54 43.00 -42.12
C ILE A 680 40.74 41.68 -42.88
N ASN A 681 40.68 40.55 -42.15
CA ASN A 681 40.42 39.20 -42.68
C ASN A 681 41.45 38.70 -43.73
N TRP A 682 42.75 38.87 -43.45
CA TRP A 682 43.84 38.44 -44.34
C TRP A 682 44.53 37.15 -43.86
N ASN A 683 45.87 37.14 -43.76
CA ASN A 683 46.68 35.96 -43.49
C ASN A 683 48.16 36.32 -43.30
N ALA A 684 48.75 35.92 -42.16
CA ALA A 684 50.21 35.91 -41.87
C ALA A 684 51.10 35.01 -42.80
N SER A 685 50.83 35.03 -44.10
CA SER A 685 51.72 34.67 -45.20
C SER A 685 52.19 35.90 -46.00
N PHE A 686 51.76 37.10 -45.58
CA PHE A 686 52.14 38.43 -46.09
C PHE A 686 52.66 39.31 -44.94
N ASP A 687 53.34 38.64 -44.02
CA ASP A 687 53.95 39.10 -42.79
C ASP A 687 55.32 38.37 -42.75
N HIS A 688 56.41 39.14 -42.79
CA HIS A 688 57.78 38.61 -42.90
C HIS A 688 58.50 38.49 -41.54
N ASP A 689 58.18 39.34 -40.57
CA ASP A 689 58.84 39.41 -39.26
C ASP A 689 58.07 38.67 -38.14
N GLY A 690 56.75 38.61 -38.23
CA GLY A 690 55.82 37.98 -37.29
C GLY A 690 55.12 38.93 -36.32
N ASP A 691 54.99 40.23 -36.61
CA ASP A 691 54.41 41.25 -35.71
C ASP A 691 52.91 41.52 -35.85
N GLY A 692 52.25 41.04 -36.91
CA GLY A 692 50.82 41.24 -37.17
C GLY A 692 50.47 42.36 -38.16
N CYS A 693 51.44 43.11 -38.68
CA CYS A 693 51.24 44.06 -39.77
C CYS A 693 51.35 43.41 -41.17
N HIS A 694 50.55 43.88 -42.15
CA HIS A 694 50.65 43.40 -43.53
C HIS A 694 51.75 44.14 -44.33
N ASP A 695 52.86 43.47 -44.62
CA ASP A 695 53.98 43.81 -45.54
C ASP A 695 53.64 44.97 -46.54
N ASP A 696 52.88 44.65 -47.59
CA ASP A 696 52.69 45.53 -48.76
C ASP A 696 51.70 46.71 -48.53
N LEU A 697 51.09 46.84 -47.33
CA LEU A 697 49.92 47.69 -47.10
C LEU A 697 50.06 48.67 -45.92
N GLU A 698 50.56 48.22 -44.77
CA GLU A 698 50.56 49.02 -43.53
C GLU A 698 51.83 48.95 -42.69
N ASP A 699 52.65 47.90 -42.85
CA ASP A 699 54.03 47.90 -42.35
C ASP A 699 54.90 48.95 -43.08
N THR A 700 56.00 49.34 -42.43
CA THR A 700 57.04 50.26 -42.92
C THR A 700 58.46 49.91 -42.40
N ASP A 701 58.66 48.74 -41.81
CA ASP A 701 59.95 48.20 -41.33
C ASP A 701 59.91 46.66 -41.48
N ASP A 702 59.57 46.16 -42.69
CA ASP A 702 59.20 44.77 -43.10
C ASP A 702 59.99 43.59 -42.44
N ASP A 703 61.14 43.81 -41.77
CA ASP A 703 61.89 42.79 -41.02
C ASP A 703 62.36 43.20 -39.59
N SER A 704 61.85 44.29 -39.03
CA SER A 704 62.15 44.74 -37.65
C SER A 704 63.64 44.97 -37.34
N ASP A 705 64.49 45.22 -38.34
CA ASP A 705 65.86 45.71 -38.13
C ASP A 705 65.88 47.09 -37.42
N GLY A 706 64.90 47.94 -37.74
CA GLY A 706 64.79 49.32 -37.26
C GLY A 706 65.23 50.37 -38.30
N ILE A 707 65.38 49.97 -39.56
CA ILE A 707 65.67 50.83 -40.71
C ILE A 707 64.57 50.59 -41.77
N SER A 708 63.48 51.36 -41.67
CA SER A 708 62.37 51.36 -42.63
C SER A 708 62.78 51.11 -44.10
N ASP A 709 62.04 50.26 -44.81
CA ASP A 709 62.24 49.81 -46.21
C ASP A 709 62.48 50.92 -47.25
N SER A 710 62.09 52.16 -46.94
CA SER A 710 62.39 53.35 -47.74
C SER A 710 63.85 53.87 -47.65
N GLN A 711 64.65 53.31 -46.74
CA GLN A 711 66.01 53.73 -46.40
C GLN A 711 67.02 52.56 -46.35
N ASP A 712 66.56 51.35 -46.03
CA ASP A 712 67.35 50.12 -46.11
C ASP A 712 67.62 49.68 -47.57
N LEU A 713 68.72 48.95 -47.78
CA LEU A 713 69.09 48.30 -49.04
C LEU A 713 68.76 46.79 -49.08
N CYS A 714 68.40 46.17 -47.95
CA CYS A 714 67.98 44.78 -47.81
C CYS A 714 66.51 44.51 -47.33
N PRO A 715 65.43 45.25 -47.72
CA PRO A 715 64.19 45.35 -46.91
C PRO A 715 63.32 44.13 -46.57
N ARG A 716 63.72 42.91 -46.88
CA ARG A 716 63.13 41.66 -46.37
C ARG A 716 64.27 40.66 -46.13
N GLY A 717 65.23 41.06 -45.30
CA GLY A 717 66.47 40.38 -44.97
C GLY A 717 66.34 39.52 -43.72
N TYR A 718 67.37 39.52 -42.88
CA TYR A 718 67.35 38.81 -41.59
C TYR A 718 66.63 39.59 -40.49
N VAL A 719 65.40 39.15 -40.21
CA VAL A 719 64.54 39.67 -39.13
C VAL A 719 65.29 39.99 -37.83
N GLY A 720 65.30 41.28 -37.47
CA GLY A 720 65.79 41.82 -36.20
C GLY A 720 67.24 42.31 -36.18
N GLN A 721 67.39 43.57 -35.75
CA GLN A 721 68.61 44.40 -35.75
C GLN A 721 69.99 43.72 -35.79
N ALA A 722 70.80 44.16 -36.76
CA ALA A 722 72.19 43.75 -36.94
C ALA A 722 73.08 43.87 -35.67
N GLY A 723 74.01 42.92 -35.52
CA GLY A 723 74.94 42.89 -34.39
C GLY A 723 76.02 43.97 -34.46
N VAL A 724 76.55 44.42 -33.32
CA VAL A 724 77.59 45.47 -33.26
C VAL A 724 78.87 45.04 -34.02
N GLY A 725 79.07 45.59 -35.22
CA GLY A 725 80.14 45.19 -36.14
C GLY A 725 79.84 43.91 -36.94
N MET A 726 78.58 43.76 -37.36
CA MET A 726 78.06 42.84 -38.38
C MET A 726 77.36 43.59 -39.53
N ASP A 727 77.32 44.91 -39.41
CA ASP A 727 76.90 45.96 -40.32
C ASP A 727 77.94 47.07 -40.08
N LEU A 728 78.71 47.41 -41.11
CA LEU A 728 79.86 48.30 -41.01
C LEU A 728 79.57 49.71 -41.52
N ASP A 729 78.84 49.86 -42.61
CA ASP A 729 78.53 51.16 -43.22
C ASP A 729 77.20 51.80 -42.73
N GLN A 730 76.31 50.99 -42.12
CA GLN A 730 74.93 51.31 -41.71
C GLN A 730 73.95 51.57 -42.88
N ASP A 731 73.89 50.66 -43.85
CA ASP A 731 72.86 50.62 -44.90
C ASP A 731 71.66 49.69 -44.60
N GLY A 732 71.78 48.78 -43.62
CA GLY A 732 70.77 47.81 -43.17
C GLY A 732 71.06 46.35 -43.60
N CYS A 733 71.95 46.14 -44.56
CA CYS A 733 72.41 44.81 -44.94
C CYS A 733 73.47 44.26 -43.96
N VAL A 734 73.44 42.94 -43.68
CA VAL A 734 74.42 42.29 -42.80
C VAL A 734 75.68 41.88 -43.58
N ASP A 735 76.83 42.54 -43.30
CA ASP A 735 78.18 42.36 -43.88
C ASP A 735 78.42 40.93 -44.41
N THR A 736 78.26 39.93 -43.53
CA THR A 736 78.77 38.58 -43.75
C THR A 736 77.86 37.68 -44.59
N THR A 737 76.69 38.18 -44.99
CA THR A 737 75.59 37.35 -45.51
C THR A 737 74.71 37.98 -46.57
N GLU A 738 74.49 39.31 -46.54
CA GLU A 738 73.50 39.97 -47.39
C GLU A 738 74.06 41.18 -48.15
N ASP A 739 75.15 41.79 -47.66
CA ASP A 739 75.97 42.73 -48.43
C ASP A 739 77.07 42.01 -49.29
N ASP A 740 77.60 42.72 -50.29
CA ASP A 740 78.66 42.35 -51.23
C ASP A 740 79.76 43.47 -51.32
N ASP A 741 79.75 44.53 -50.50
CA ASP A 741 80.67 45.71 -50.53
C ASP A 741 80.93 46.32 -49.12
N ASP A 742 81.38 45.51 -48.12
CA ASP A 742 81.46 45.76 -46.65
C ASP A 742 81.66 47.23 -46.16
N ASP A 743 82.44 48.08 -46.85
CA ASP A 743 82.73 49.48 -46.43
C ASP A 743 82.22 50.58 -47.38
N ASN A 744 81.53 50.16 -48.46
CA ASN A 744 80.85 50.96 -49.47
C ASN A 744 81.78 52.00 -50.17
N ASP A 745 83.08 51.69 -50.32
CA ASP A 745 83.98 52.48 -51.15
C ASP A 745 83.75 52.27 -52.67
N GLY A 746 83.06 51.17 -53.03
CA GLY A 746 82.65 50.82 -54.38
C GLY A 746 83.54 49.77 -55.07
N VAL A 747 84.27 48.98 -54.28
CA VAL A 747 85.08 47.83 -54.72
C VAL A 747 84.59 46.57 -54.01
N MET A 748 83.53 45.97 -54.57
CA MET A 748 82.93 44.70 -54.11
C MET A 748 83.91 43.72 -53.46
N ASP A 749 83.46 43.17 -52.34
CA ASP A 749 84.13 42.39 -51.30
C ASP A 749 85.11 41.29 -51.79
N SER A 750 84.86 40.75 -52.98
CA SER A 750 85.60 39.65 -53.60
C SER A 750 86.84 40.04 -54.42
N ASP A 751 86.97 41.31 -54.84
CA ASP A 751 88.09 41.84 -55.62
C ASP A 751 88.95 42.86 -54.82
N ASP A 752 88.63 43.11 -53.55
CA ASP A 752 89.32 44.05 -52.65
C ASP A 752 90.42 43.40 -51.77
N GLU A 753 91.59 44.05 -51.62
CA GLU A 753 92.64 43.66 -50.68
C GLU A 753 92.56 44.37 -49.31
N CYS A 754 91.66 45.35 -49.14
CA CYS A 754 91.69 46.35 -48.07
C CYS A 754 90.43 46.51 -47.18
N ARG A 755 89.21 46.12 -47.62
CA ARG A 755 87.89 45.78 -47.00
C ARG A 755 87.33 46.58 -45.80
N TYR A 756 88.19 47.27 -45.09
CA TYR A 756 87.90 48.09 -43.92
C TYR A 756 88.57 49.45 -44.12
N THR A 757 88.47 49.98 -45.34
CA THR A 757 88.83 51.33 -45.73
C THR A 757 87.95 52.31 -44.95
N PRO A 758 88.54 53.34 -44.30
CA PRO A 758 87.74 54.35 -43.61
C PRO A 758 86.88 55.16 -44.60
N SER A 759 85.56 54.98 -44.53
CA SER A 759 84.55 55.59 -45.41
C SER A 759 84.84 57.05 -45.80
N GLY A 760 84.72 57.34 -47.10
CA GLY A 760 84.94 58.66 -47.69
C GLY A 760 86.40 58.98 -48.08
N MET A 761 87.25 57.97 -48.23
CA MET A 761 88.64 58.09 -48.71
C MET A 761 88.74 57.76 -50.22
N ASP A 762 89.66 58.41 -50.95
CA ASP A 762 89.98 58.01 -52.34
C ASP A 762 90.85 56.73 -52.33
N VAL A 763 90.37 55.65 -52.94
CA VAL A 763 91.10 54.36 -53.08
C VAL A 763 91.72 54.12 -54.46
N ASP A 764 92.55 53.08 -54.57
CA ASP A 764 93.15 52.66 -55.85
C ASP A 764 92.33 51.56 -56.58
N SER A 765 92.96 50.61 -57.27
CA SER A 765 92.25 49.57 -58.05
C SER A 765 92.07 48.25 -57.31
N GLU A 766 92.63 48.12 -56.10
CA GLU A 766 92.51 46.95 -55.24
C GLU A 766 91.94 47.36 -53.85
N GLY A 767 91.06 48.38 -53.84
CA GLY A 767 90.34 48.96 -52.67
C GLY A 767 91.20 49.61 -51.57
N CYS A 768 92.52 49.68 -51.75
CA CYS A 768 93.40 50.29 -50.76
C CYS A 768 93.47 51.83 -50.87
N SER A 769 93.12 52.53 -49.79
CA SER A 769 93.41 53.96 -49.68
C SER A 769 94.90 54.24 -49.42
N GLY A 770 95.38 55.43 -49.82
CA GLY A 770 96.80 55.81 -49.74
C GLY A 770 97.42 55.84 -48.33
N VAL A 771 96.64 55.63 -47.26
CA VAL A 771 97.14 55.50 -45.88
C VAL A 771 97.30 54.03 -45.43
N GLN A 772 96.65 53.07 -46.12
CA GLN A 772 96.83 51.62 -45.94
C GLN A 772 98.07 51.07 -46.67
N LEU A 773 98.67 51.82 -47.59
CA LEU A 773 99.89 51.40 -48.32
C LEU A 773 101.17 51.46 -47.44
N ASP A 774 102.24 50.76 -47.84
CA ASP A 774 103.61 50.86 -47.28
C ASP A 774 104.57 51.30 -48.42
N ASP A 775 104.97 52.57 -48.40
CA ASP A 775 105.76 53.20 -49.48
C ASP A 775 107.26 52.81 -49.48
N ASP A 776 107.82 52.36 -48.35
CA ASP A 776 109.27 52.17 -48.18
C ASP A 776 109.70 50.71 -47.94
N GLY A 777 108.78 49.88 -47.45
CA GLY A 777 108.92 48.44 -47.30
C GLY A 777 109.61 47.98 -46.01
N ASP A 778 109.63 48.79 -44.95
CA ASP A 778 110.09 48.34 -43.63
C ASP A 778 109.08 47.45 -42.88
N GLY A 779 107.80 47.45 -43.30
CA GLY A 779 106.72 46.66 -42.73
C GLY A 779 105.74 47.44 -41.84
N VAL A 780 105.72 48.78 -41.92
CA VAL A 780 104.74 49.65 -41.24
C VAL A 780 104.05 50.56 -42.25
N HIS A 781 102.72 50.41 -42.38
CA HIS A 781 101.90 51.19 -43.30
C HIS A 781 101.98 52.71 -43.04
N ASN A 782 101.86 53.51 -44.11
CA ASN A 782 102.03 54.96 -44.22
C ASN A 782 101.31 55.78 -43.13
N LEU A 783 100.15 55.32 -42.63
CA LEU A 783 99.43 55.98 -41.54
C LEU A 783 100.18 55.98 -40.20
N ASN A 784 100.92 54.90 -39.94
CA ASN A 784 101.55 54.61 -38.66
C ASN A 784 103.07 54.77 -38.68
N ASP A 785 103.68 54.82 -39.86
CA ASP A 785 105.11 55.07 -40.00
C ASP A 785 105.46 56.55 -39.70
N LEU A 786 106.44 56.73 -38.81
CA LEU A 786 107.00 58.00 -38.39
C LEU A 786 108.46 58.19 -38.86
N CYS A 787 108.99 57.24 -39.64
CA CYS A 787 110.35 57.20 -40.19
C CYS A 787 110.37 56.81 -41.71
N PRO A 788 109.75 57.56 -42.65
CA PRO A 788 109.45 57.10 -44.04
C PRO A 788 110.62 57.11 -45.03
N SER A 789 111.74 56.51 -44.62
CA SER A 789 112.94 56.21 -45.41
C SER A 789 113.86 55.23 -44.64
N THR A 790 113.29 54.30 -43.88
CA THR A 790 114.05 53.30 -43.12
C THR A 790 114.65 52.25 -44.07
N PRO A 791 115.93 51.87 -43.94
CA PRO A 791 116.50 50.86 -44.81
C PRO A 791 115.91 49.47 -44.55
N VAL A 792 115.08 49.00 -45.47
CA VAL A 792 114.47 47.65 -45.51
C VAL A 792 115.37 46.56 -44.90
N GLY A 793 114.93 46.00 -43.77
CA GLY A 793 115.62 44.92 -43.06
C GLY A 793 116.37 45.31 -41.78
N GLU A 794 116.33 46.58 -41.35
CA GLU A 794 116.58 46.95 -39.94
C GLU A 794 115.40 46.51 -39.03
N VAL A 795 115.61 46.43 -37.71
CA VAL A 795 114.54 46.05 -36.77
C VAL A 795 113.86 47.30 -36.22
N VAL A 796 112.69 47.59 -36.77
CA VAL A 796 111.86 48.73 -36.39
C VAL A 796 110.88 48.40 -35.27
N SER A 797 110.40 49.44 -34.59
CA SER A 797 109.20 49.40 -33.74
C SER A 797 107.95 49.62 -34.59
N SER A 798 106.76 49.57 -33.98
CA SER A 798 105.45 49.78 -34.62
C SER A 798 105.19 51.22 -35.11
N THR A 799 106.25 51.98 -35.42
CA THR A 799 106.23 53.34 -35.98
C THR A 799 107.39 53.56 -36.98
N GLY A 800 107.93 52.49 -37.58
CA GLY A 800 109.08 52.49 -38.51
C GLY A 800 110.44 52.91 -37.92
N CYS A 801 110.52 53.24 -36.63
CA CYS A 801 111.73 53.78 -36.00
C CYS A 801 112.43 52.73 -35.09
N THR A 802 113.78 52.75 -35.00
CA THR A 802 114.61 51.75 -34.29
C THR A 802 114.85 52.05 -32.78
N VAL A 803 114.96 51.03 -31.91
CA VAL A 803 114.82 51.17 -30.42
C VAL A 803 115.70 50.19 -29.57
N GLU A 804 116.05 50.54 -28.33
CA GLU A 804 116.67 49.67 -27.28
C GLU A 804 115.92 49.75 -25.90
N THR A 805 116.12 48.81 -24.96
CA THR A 805 115.11 48.38 -23.94
C THR A 805 115.51 48.37 -22.42
N SER A 806 114.51 48.36 -21.50
CA SER A 806 114.56 47.80 -20.09
C SER A 806 113.22 47.93 -19.32
N ASP A 807 113.00 47.17 -18.23
CA ASP A 807 111.64 46.69 -17.80
C ASP A 807 111.05 47.10 -16.41
N ASP A 808 109.70 47.07 -16.34
CA ASP A 808 108.75 46.50 -15.33
C ASP A 808 108.45 47.08 -13.89
N THR A 809 107.14 47.20 -13.51
CA THR A 809 106.52 46.71 -12.22
C THR A 809 105.01 47.02 -11.93
N LYS A 810 104.17 45.96 -11.84
CA LYS A 810 103.05 45.59 -10.89
C LYS A 810 101.97 46.55 -10.26
N ALA A 811 100.69 46.25 -10.56
CA ALA A 811 99.53 45.77 -9.71
C ALA A 811 99.04 46.40 -8.36
N SER A 812 97.72 46.33 -8.09
CA SER A 812 97.00 46.75 -6.83
C SER A 812 95.63 46.03 -6.60
N SER A 813 94.95 46.30 -5.45
CA SER A 813 93.83 45.59 -4.77
C SER A 813 92.89 46.56 -3.98
N ASP A 814 91.71 46.26 -3.33
CA ASP A 814 90.72 45.13 -3.25
C ASP A 814 89.39 45.62 -2.51
N GLU A 815 88.22 44.92 -2.68
CA GLU A 815 86.92 44.93 -1.89
C GLU A 815 86.08 46.27 -1.75
N GLU A 816 84.81 46.44 -1.27
CA GLU A 816 83.73 45.67 -0.55
C GLU A 816 82.24 46.06 -0.96
N GLU A 817 81.28 45.10 -0.94
CA GLU A 817 79.80 45.08 -0.57
C GLU A 817 78.72 46.22 -0.76
N SER A 818 77.48 45.86 -1.22
CA SER A 818 76.18 46.07 -0.50
C SER A 818 74.90 45.57 -1.25
N PHE A 819 73.82 45.25 -0.50
CA PHE A 819 72.50 44.68 -0.94
C PHE A 819 71.35 45.18 -0.02
N PRO A 820 70.02 44.83 -0.14
CA PRO A 820 69.28 43.96 -1.10
C PRO A 820 67.91 44.55 -1.61
N LEU A 821 67.06 43.74 -2.31
CA LEU A 821 65.59 43.94 -2.43
C LEU A 821 64.78 42.61 -2.53
N ILE A 822 65.25 41.67 -3.36
CA ILE A 822 64.52 40.46 -3.82
C ILE A 822 63.95 39.55 -2.71
N THR A 823 64.55 39.51 -1.52
CA THR A 823 64.24 38.51 -0.48
C THR A 823 62.85 38.66 0.17
N ILE A 824 62.15 39.79 -0.03
CA ILE A 824 60.81 40.02 0.55
C ILE A 824 59.70 39.40 -0.32
N LEU A 825 59.85 39.43 -1.65
CA LEU A 825 58.80 39.00 -2.61
C LEU A 825 58.49 37.50 -2.50
N PHE A 826 59.50 36.66 -2.35
CA PHE A 826 59.34 35.20 -2.25
C PHE A 826 58.52 34.73 -1.03
N ILE A 827 58.38 35.54 0.02
CA ILE A 827 57.56 35.21 1.20
C ILE A 827 56.06 35.45 0.90
N ILE A 828 55.73 36.44 0.07
CA ILE A 828 54.35 36.77 -0.29
C ILE A 828 53.77 35.73 -1.24
N ALA A 829 54.53 35.35 -2.27
CA ALA A 829 54.10 34.34 -3.27
C ALA A 829 53.72 32.99 -2.62
N GLY A 830 54.48 32.53 -1.63
CA GLY A 830 54.23 31.25 -0.95
C GLY A 830 52.94 31.19 -0.12
N ILE A 831 52.34 32.34 0.23
CA ILE A 831 51.07 32.38 1.00
C ILE A 831 49.87 32.27 0.06
N LEU A 832 49.92 32.90 -1.12
CA LEU A 832 48.79 32.93 -2.08
C LEU A 832 48.49 31.54 -2.65
N VAL A 833 49.53 30.78 -3.02
CA VAL A 833 49.39 29.39 -3.54
C VAL A 833 48.69 28.47 -2.53
N ALA A 834 48.94 28.66 -1.23
CA ALA A 834 48.32 27.87 -0.17
C ALA A 834 46.82 28.18 0.05
N VAL A 835 46.36 29.37 -0.34
CA VAL A 835 44.94 29.74 -0.29
C VAL A 835 44.19 29.16 -1.50
N ALA A 836 44.74 29.31 -2.70
CA ALA A 836 44.14 28.82 -3.94
C ALA A 836 43.81 27.30 -3.88
N ALA A 837 44.76 26.49 -3.40
CA ALA A 837 44.59 25.04 -3.29
C ALA A 837 43.58 24.59 -2.21
N TYR A 838 43.15 25.47 -1.29
CA TYR A 838 42.16 25.14 -0.25
C TYR A 838 40.71 25.37 -0.71
N VAL A 839 40.51 26.22 -1.72
CA VAL A 839 39.17 26.57 -2.24
C VAL A 839 38.71 25.54 -3.29
N THR A 840 39.60 25.07 -4.15
CA THR A 840 39.28 24.22 -5.32
C THR A 840 38.98 22.75 -5.03
N PHE A 841 39.29 22.22 -3.83
CA PHE A 841 39.18 20.78 -3.54
C PHE A 841 38.32 20.46 -2.30
N LYS A 842 37.09 20.98 -2.24
CA LYS A 842 36.08 20.63 -1.20
C LYS A 842 34.96 19.73 -1.75
N PRO A 843 34.95 18.42 -1.47
CA PRO A 843 33.84 17.54 -1.83
C PRO A 843 32.63 17.69 -0.88
N GLN A 844 31.43 17.43 -1.40
CA GLN A 844 30.19 17.33 -0.60
C GLN A 844 30.02 15.95 0.07
N PRO A 845 29.26 15.84 1.18
CA PRO A 845 28.97 14.56 1.84
C PRO A 845 27.80 13.79 1.17
N PRO A 846 27.87 12.46 1.00
CA PRO A 846 26.82 11.66 0.36
C PRO A 846 25.72 11.16 1.33
N LEU A 847 24.59 10.75 0.75
CA LEU A 847 23.45 10.11 1.42
C LEU A 847 23.75 8.66 1.91
N PRO A 848 23.07 8.16 2.97
CA PRO A 848 23.32 6.83 3.55
C PRO A 848 22.45 5.69 2.98
N PRO A 849 23.02 4.56 2.50
CA PRO A 849 22.27 3.38 2.06
C PRO A 849 22.23 2.21 3.08
N LYS A 850 21.25 1.30 2.90
CA LYS A 850 21.00 0.10 3.75
C LYS A 850 22.17 -0.91 3.79
N PRO A 851 22.40 -1.62 4.91
CA PRO A 851 23.41 -2.68 5.02
C PRO A 851 22.89 -4.08 4.62
N VAL A 852 23.71 -4.85 3.91
CA VAL A 852 23.54 -6.29 3.65
C VAL A 852 24.88 -7.02 3.93
N PRO A 853 24.91 -8.25 4.50
CA PRO A 853 26.13 -8.79 5.10
C PRO A 853 27.16 -9.33 4.11
N LYS A 854 28.43 -9.37 4.51
CA LYS A 854 29.50 -10.13 3.83
C LYS A 854 30.05 -11.26 4.71
N VAL A 855 30.05 -12.46 4.14
CA VAL A 855 30.75 -13.65 4.66
C VAL A 855 32.27 -13.47 4.49
N GLY A 856 33.08 -14.00 5.41
CA GLY A 856 34.53 -13.94 5.31
C GLY A 856 35.28 -15.05 6.08
N ALA A 857 36.27 -15.64 5.40
CA ALA A 857 37.37 -16.46 5.92
C ALA A 857 37.06 -17.82 6.60
N GLU A 858 37.21 -18.91 5.84
CA GLU A 858 37.75 -20.16 6.39
C GLU A 858 39.26 -20.01 6.73
N THR A 859 39.79 -20.83 7.65
CA THR A 859 40.92 -21.76 7.37
C THR A 859 41.37 -22.55 8.61
N ASN A 860 41.10 -23.86 8.66
CA ASN A 860 42.15 -24.91 8.68
C ASN A 860 41.62 -26.36 8.85
N SER A 861 41.82 -27.16 7.79
CA SER A 861 42.25 -28.58 7.77
C SER A 861 41.82 -29.60 8.87
N THR A 862 41.20 -30.72 8.44
CA THR A 862 41.86 -32.07 8.45
C THR A 862 41.14 -33.13 7.58
N VAL A 863 41.68 -33.38 6.38
CA VAL A 863 42.03 -34.69 5.76
C VAL A 863 41.10 -35.93 5.87
N ASN A 864 40.63 -36.40 4.69
CA ASN A 864 40.18 -37.76 4.28
C ASN A 864 38.93 -38.39 4.96
N ASP A 865 38.18 -39.32 4.32
CA ASP A 865 38.33 -40.02 3.02
C ASP A 865 36.98 -40.41 2.38
N GLY A 866 36.98 -40.86 1.12
CA GLY A 866 35.95 -41.73 0.54
C GLY A 866 34.62 -41.08 0.09
N GLY A 867 34.47 -40.82 -1.23
CA GLY A 867 33.21 -40.33 -1.82
C GLY A 867 32.31 -41.42 -2.44
N GLY A 868 31.15 -41.02 -2.98
CA GLY A 868 30.31 -41.92 -3.81
C GLY A 868 28.84 -41.53 -3.99
N GLN A 869 28.50 -41.01 -5.17
CA GLN A 869 27.21 -41.14 -5.89
C GLN A 869 25.83 -41.01 -5.19
N ARG A 870 25.05 -40.04 -5.70
CA ARG A 870 23.63 -40.15 -6.15
C ARG A 870 22.46 -40.22 -5.12
N ASN A 871 21.54 -39.28 -5.35
CA ASN A 871 20.07 -39.42 -5.42
C ASN A 871 19.22 -39.65 -4.15
N SER A 872 18.40 -38.62 -3.87
CA SER A 872 16.94 -38.65 -3.60
C SER A 872 16.35 -39.49 -2.46
N GLY A 873 15.59 -38.83 -1.58
CA GLY A 873 14.40 -39.40 -0.92
C GLY A 873 14.21 -39.04 0.55
N THR A 874 13.02 -38.49 0.87
CA THR A 874 12.22 -38.71 2.10
C THR A 874 12.87 -38.64 3.51
N THR A 875 12.38 -37.69 4.33
CA THR A 875 11.67 -37.86 5.63
C THR A 875 11.74 -39.20 6.41
N PRO A 876 11.46 -39.22 7.74
CA PRO A 876 11.48 -38.16 8.79
C PRO A 876 12.17 -38.64 10.11
N THR A 877 11.79 -38.06 11.28
CA THR A 877 12.02 -38.53 12.68
C THR A 877 13.47 -38.40 13.26
N ASP A 878 13.75 -38.35 14.58
CA ASP A 878 12.90 -38.40 15.79
C ASP A 878 13.54 -37.80 17.08
N VAL A 879 12.69 -37.29 18.00
CA VAL A 879 12.69 -37.42 19.50
C VAL A 879 13.87 -36.97 20.43
N SER A 880 13.47 -36.30 21.53
CA SER A 880 14.13 -36.12 22.87
C SER A 880 15.39 -35.21 22.99
N ASP A 881 15.76 -34.67 24.17
CA ASP A 881 15.24 -34.84 25.55
C ASP A 881 15.41 -33.55 26.40
N SER A 882 14.74 -33.53 27.56
CA SER A 882 14.75 -32.64 28.73
C SER A 882 15.97 -31.74 29.06
N GLY A 883 15.69 -30.58 29.68
CA GLY A 883 16.71 -29.67 30.21
C GLY A 883 16.18 -28.49 31.05
N LEU A 884 15.61 -28.77 32.24
CA LEU A 884 15.34 -27.75 33.27
C LEU A 884 16.65 -27.16 33.83
N ASP A 885 16.73 -25.84 33.99
CA ASP A 885 17.22 -25.23 35.24
C ASP A 885 16.68 -23.79 35.42
N VAL A 886 16.80 -23.24 36.63
CA VAL A 886 16.04 -22.06 37.10
C VAL A 886 16.99 -21.04 37.77
N ASP A 887 16.86 -19.73 37.48
CA ASP A 887 16.62 -18.67 38.50
C ASP A 887 16.67 -17.21 37.96
N ALA A 888 15.94 -16.32 38.65
CA ALA A 888 16.23 -14.91 39.00
C ALA A 888 16.87 -13.93 37.97
N SER A 889 16.44 -12.66 37.82
CA SER A 889 15.55 -11.83 38.67
C SER A 889 15.24 -10.45 38.05
N GLU A 890 14.09 -9.89 38.43
CA GLU A 890 13.81 -8.45 38.66
C GLU A 890 14.44 -7.38 37.74
N SER A 891 13.64 -6.87 36.78
CA SER A 891 13.38 -5.42 36.66
C SER A 891 12.08 -5.16 35.89
#